data_AF-A0A1F8J2M8-F1
#
_entry.id   AF-A0A1F8J2M8-F1
#
_cell.length_a   1.000
_cell.length_b   1.000
_cell.length_c   1.000
_cell.angle_alpha   90.00
_cell.angle_beta   90.00
_cell.angle_gamma   90.00
#
_symmetry.space_group_name_H-M   'P 1'
#
loop_
_entity.id
_entity.type
_entity.pdbx_description
1 polymer ?
#
loop_
_entity_poly.entity_id
_entity_poly.type
_entity_poly.pdbx_seq_one_letter_code
_entity_poly.pdbx_strand_id
1 'polypeptide(L)'
;MAYKEKQTIAIQDAMDNLAAIANLDMDNPLPIGIVKERRIVTSEEEFGPHTVEWLSGEGSEPIVAILDLTYRAIHQHLLAIHDNPEVDWESDKIRKGIAAMMDLVGESADKVDAFLAFRLGQPLEIPIHSREAFKALQTFYFQYFASRIPEGIEGWEEEGFLDVSGVGFKDFEAIQRDLEYELFYIRKEDGQPYFDPQIVRNIKLSCDFDLNGESFEEDPLLKVRTMQDRDVHASAGQILAECHSAIGEYYRQAHSLIGHGFSEELGMALMALFLAANPRHLLQNTLGKSSFQYFDDFLSFLRRAMRTAEYQKLIAYPPDPSDKVSLVLLHLVHALSKGLFDRVGGVKRETIGLIYRTMRRGEDEKKKEGERLLKGGGLWNQLSLDDEKMRALLAKFPNGPLFKILDLIREEQEEDSYIPFDPIGQGNLPLTQFQLERGTKKTQVIRLPCPTRQSVINKAEIVDEFRGFLRSFTKGQRHLMINLQDRTSWKEFARCKALEALQMSAECSSELIVLTLAKDTAFYYQNHEYLNLHQAKDFLKALGDQFASSEECGIFLPPRLKKAELARFSEALVPLIHELFFEGKLTLTRPNREDFIEIFYQFFILKCIEMIDPSSISFTCKDGIDVGATATGAFYGFIQLLHSGLTNKEEHDFLRWLLYAPALLIRERVVDAERLNRTLSMLERVDACMKKQGGEILKQLGELVNLQVRS
;
A
#
# COMPACT_ATOMS: atom_id res chain seq x y z
N MET A 1 18.45 45.77 -23.67
CA MET A 1 19.22 44.69 -23.03
C MET A 1 18.22 43.80 -22.32
N ALA A 2 18.11 42.55 -22.75
CA ALA A 2 17.09 41.60 -22.32
C ALA A 2 17.36 41.11 -20.88
N TYR A 3 16.31 41.07 -20.06
CA TYR A 3 16.31 40.45 -18.74
C TYR A 3 16.51 38.92 -18.90
N LYS A 4 17.54 38.37 -18.26
CA LYS A 4 17.69 36.91 -18.10
C LYS A 4 16.52 36.38 -17.27
N GLU A 5 15.87 35.33 -17.76
CA GLU A 5 14.89 34.54 -17.02
C GLU A 5 15.44 34.16 -15.64
N LYS A 6 14.70 34.47 -14.58
CA LYS A 6 15.01 34.03 -13.21
C LYS A 6 14.79 32.52 -13.15
N GLN A 7 15.87 31.74 -13.12
CA GLN A 7 15.80 30.34 -12.66
C GLN A 7 15.19 30.35 -11.25
N THR A 8 14.05 29.69 -11.09
CA THR A 8 13.36 29.50 -9.82
C THR A 8 13.03 28.01 -9.72
N ILE A 9 13.19 27.44 -8.53
CA ILE A 9 12.77 26.07 -8.21
C ILE A 9 11.35 26.11 -7.64
N ALA A 10 10.61 25.00 -7.70
CA ALA A 10 9.28 24.95 -7.11
C ALA A 10 9.34 25.11 -5.59
N ILE A 11 8.27 25.61 -4.96
CA ILE A 11 8.24 25.76 -3.49
C ILE A 11 8.42 24.41 -2.78
N GLN A 12 7.90 23.32 -3.37
CA GLN A 12 8.11 21.96 -2.86
C GLN A 12 9.60 21.57 -2.89
N ASP A 13 10.29 21.79 -4.00
CA ASP A 13 11.74 21.54 -4.11
C ASP A 13 12.53 22.37 -3.08
N ALA A 14 12.10 23.62 -2.85
CA ALA A 14 12.71 24.50 -1.86
C ALA A 14 12.50 23.97 -0.43
N MET A 15 11.30 23.50 -0.09
CA MET A 15 11.00 22.90 1.21
C MET A 15 11.75 21.58 1.42
N ASP A 16 11.84 20.73 0.39
CA ASP A 16 12.59 19.49 0.42
C ASP A 16 14.09 19.77 0.65
N ASN A 17 14.64 20.80 -0.01
CA ASN A 17 16.02 21.24 0.21
C ASN A 17 16.25 21.71 1.66
N LEU A 18 15.33 22.51 2.22
CA LEU A 18 15.43 22.94 3.62
C LEU A 18 15.35 21.76 4.59
N ALA A 19 14.42 20.82 4.36
CA ALA A 19 14.26 19.64 5.18
C ALA A 19 15.48 18.71 5.10
N ALA A 20 16.04 18.50 3.90
CA ALA A 20 17.27 17.71 3.72
C ALA A 20 18.46 18.30 4.48
N ILE A 21 18.59 19.63 4.47
CA ILE A 21 19.62 20.35 5.24
C ILE A 21 19.35 20.26 6.74
N ALA A 22 18.10 20.45 7.16
CA ALA A 22 17.71 20.34 8.56
C ALA A 22 18.01 18.94 9.12
N ASN A 23 17.96 17.90 8.29
CA ASN A 23 18.25 16.53 8.71
C ASN A 23 19.76 16.16 8.65
N LEU A 24 20.66 17.11 8.41
CA LEU A 24 22.10 16.86 8.44
C LEU A 24 22.56 16.44 9.84
N ASP A 25 23.12 15.24 9.92
CA ASP A 25 23.82 14.73 11.10
C ASP A 25 25.18 15.44 11.21
N MET A 26 25.30 16.33 12.20
CA MET A 26 26.52 17.13 12.41
C MET A 26 27.61 16.37 13.16
N ASP A 27 27.28 15.26 13.82
CA ASP A 27 28.25 14.41 14.52
C ASP A 27 28.97 13.47 13.55
N ASN A 28 28.32 13.12 12.43
CA ASN A 28 28.92 12.39 11.32
C ASN A 28 28.40 12.88 9.95
N PRO A 29 28.86 14.05 9.46
CA PRO A 29 28.32 14.68 8.27
C PRO A 29 28.67 13.92 6.98
N LEU A 30 27.68 13.24 6.42
CA LEU A 30 27.78 12.51 5.16
C LEU A 30 28.01 13.46 3.96
N PRO A 31 28.48 12.95 2.81
CA PRO A 31 28.64 13.77 1.60
C PRO A 31 27.30 14.30 1.11
N ILE A 32 27.24 15.57 0.69
CA ILE A 32 26.06 16.14 0.05
C ILE A 32 26.17 15.94 -1.46
N GLY A 33 25.10 15.47 -2.08
CA GLY A 33 24.94 15.39 -3.53
C GLY A 33 24.00 16.47 -4.05
N ILE A 34 24.20 16.86 -5.31
CA ILE A 34 23.29 17.72 -6.06
C ILE A 34 22.68 16.91 -7.20
N VAL A 35 21.35 16.94 -7.30
CA VAL A 35 20.61 16.33 -8.42
C VAL A 35 20.10 17.43 -9.34
N LYS A 36 20.49 17.38 -10.62
CA LYS A 36 20.04 18.29 -11.69
C LYS A 36 20.16 19.80 -11.37
N GLU A 37 21.19 20.22 -10.64
CA GLU A 37 21.43 21.62 -10.22
C GLU A 37 20.31 22.26 -9.37
N ARG A 38 19.39 21.47 -8.79
CA ARG A 38 18.18 22.00 -8.12
C ARG A 38 17.88 21.39 -6.75
N ARG A 39 18.35 20.16 -6.49
CA ARG A 39 17.99 19.40 -5.28
C ARG A 39 19.20 18.94 -4.50
N ILE A 40 19.15 19.08 -3.17
CA ILE A 40 20.17 18.67 -2.20
C ILE A 40 19.81 17.28 -1.64
N VAL A 41 20.77 16.34 -1.61
CA VAL A 41 20.61 14.98 -1.08
C VAL A 41 21.77 14.60 -0.16
N THR A 42 21.54 13.77 0.87
CA THR A 42 22.51 13.55 1.96
C THR A 42 23.05 12.12 2.13
N SER A 43 22.44 11.07 1.55
CA SER A 43 23.06 9.74 1.22
C SER A 43 22.02 8.63 0.90
N GLU A 44 22.47 7.59 0.17
CA GLU A 44 21.84 6.26 -0.11
C GLU A 44 20.53 6.19 -0.93
N GLU A 45 20.41 7.00 -1.96
CA GLU A 45 19.47 6.72 -3.06
C GLU A 45 20.22 6.00 -4.22
N GLU A 46 19.64 4.92 -4.75
CA GLU A 46 20.09 4.30 -6.01
C GLU A 46 19.70 5.20 -7.20
N PHE A 47 20.46 6.26 -7.42
CA PHE A 47 20.35 7.03 -8.65
C PHE A 47 21.02 6.29 -9.80
N GLY A 48 20.47 6.43 -11.02
CA GLY A 48 21.14 5.94 -12.22
C GLY A 48 22.57 6.48 -12.33
N PRO A 49 23.51 5.73 -12.92
CA PRO A 49 24.89 6.20 -13.08
C PRO A 49 24.88 7.57 -13.80
N HIS A 50 25.56 8.56 -13.20
CA HIS A 50 25.69 9.96 -13.65
C HIS A 50 24.53 10.93 -13.35
N THR A 51 23.60 10.61 -12.43
CA THR A 51 22.47 11.52 -12.11
C THR A 51 22.73 12.48 -10.93
N VAL A 52 23.68 12.14 -10.05
CA VAL A 52 24.02 12.93 -8.85
C VAL A 52 25.46 13.37 -8.92
N GLU A 53 25.65 14.67 -8.76
CA GLU A 53 26.96 15.28 -8.59
C GLU A 53 27.28 15.28 -7.08
N TRP A 54 28.04 14.28 -6.64
CA TRP A 54 28.49 14.18 -5.26
C TRP A 54 29.64 15.15 -5.03
N LEU A 55 29.42 16.10 -4.13
CA LEU A 55 30.39 17.13 -3.81
C LEU A 55 31.53 16.50 -3.00
N SER A 56 32.57 16.09 -3.70
CA SER A 56 33.74 15.37 -3.19
C SER A 56 35.00 16.23 -3.25
N GLY A 57 34.91 17.43 -2.68
CA GLY A 57 36.01 18.41 -2.63
C GLY A 57 35.82 19.65 -3.50
N GLU A 58 34.65 19.82 -4.11
CA GLU A 58 34.26 21.09 -4.73
C GLU A 58 33.98 22.14 -3.64
N GLY A 59 34.32 23.41 -3.91
CA GLY A 59 34.16 24.50 -2.93
C GLY A 59 32.70 24.73 -2.52
N SER A 60 32.45 25.68 -1.63
CA SER A 60 31.09 25.97 -1.11
C SER A 60 30.09 26.45 -2.16
N GLU A 61 30.53 26.85 -3.35
CA GLU A 61 29.73 27.57 -4.35
C GLU A 61 28.47 26.82 -4.84
N PRO A 62 28.49 25.51 -5.13
CA PRO A 62 27.31 24.81 -5.65
C PRO A 62 26.16 24.69 -4.63
N ILE A 63 26.47 24.31 -3.38
CA ILE A 63 25.47 24.20 -2.29
C ILE A 63 24.86 25.57 -2.02
N VAL A 64 25.71 26.58 -1.93
CA VAL A 64 25.32 27.95 -1.64
C VAL A 64 24.44 28.53 -2.76
N ALA A 65 24.73 28.20 -4.02
CA ALA A 65 23.91 28.63 -5.16
C ALA A 65 22.50 28.04 -5.12
N ILE A 66 22.37 26.76 -4.78
CA ILE A 66 21.06 26.11 -4.62
C ILE A 66 20.31 26.67 -3.41
N LEU A 67 21.00 26.93 -2.31
CA LEU A 67 20.39 27.54 -1.14
C LEU A 67 19.88 28.96 -1.41
N ASP A 68 20.64 29.76 -2.19
CA ASP A 68 20.19 31.07 -2.67
C ASP A 68 18.93 30.95 -3.57
N LEU A 69 18.82 29.88 -4.38
CA LEU A 69 17.61 29.59 -5.17
C LEU A 69 16.42 29.17 -4.28
N THR A 70 16.66 28.33 -3.28
CA THR A 70 15.69 27.91 -2.26
C THR A 70 15.10 29.12 -1.52
N TYR A 71 15.93 30.03 -1.01
CA TYR A 71 15.45 31.23 -0.32
C TYR A 71 14.69 32.18 -1.25
N ARG A 72 15.09 32.29 -2.52
CA ARG A 72 14.34 33.09 -3.50
C ARG A 72 12.97 32.51 -3.82
N ALA A 73 12.85 31.18 -3.92
CA ALA A 73 11.57 30.51 -4.14
C ALA A 73 10.62 30.74 -2.95
N ILE A 74 11.13 30.59 -1.73
CA ILE A 74 10.38 30.87 -0.49
C ILE A 74 9.95 32.34 -0.42
N HIS A 75 10.84 33.27 -0.73
CA HIS A 75 10.51 34.69 -0.76
C HIS A 75 9.42 35.01 -1.77
N GLN A 76 9.47 34.43 -2.97
CA GLN A 76 8.41 34.61 -3.98
C GLN A 76 7.08 34.03 -3.52
N HIS A 77 7.10 32.90 -2.82
CA HIS A 77 5.91 32.29 -2.24
C HIS A 77 5.30 33.20 -1.15
N LEU A 78 6.11 33.74 -0.23
CA LEU A 78 5.62 34.70 0.76
C LEU A 78 5.07 35.99 0.15
N LEU A 79 5.68 36.47 -0.94
CA LEU A 79 5.15 37.60 -1.72
C LEU A 79 3.78 37.27 -2.32
N ALA A 80 3.62 36.08 -2.91
CA ALA A 80 2.35 35.63 -3.47
C ALA A 80 1.25 35.49 -2.40
N ILE A 81 1.58 35.03 -1.19
CA ILE A 81 0.65 34.98 -0.05
C ILE A 81 0.27 36.40 0.38
N HIS A 82 1.24 37.30 0.53
CA HIS A 82 1.00 38.69 0.94
C HIS A 82 0.07 39.43 -0.04
N ASP A 83 0.29 39.24 -1.33
CA ASP A 83 -0.44 39.96 -2.39
C ASP A 83 -1.80 39.32 -2.72
N ASN A 84 -2.15 38.19 -2.11
CA ASN A 84 -3.41 37.50 -2.35
C ASN A 84 -4.55 38.11 -1.50
N PRO A 85 -5.58 38.70 -2.14
CA PRO A 85 -6.68 39.38 -1.45
C PRO A 85 -7.67 38.42 -0.74
N GLU A 86 -7.59 37.11 -0.99
CA GLU A 86 -8.47 36.10 -0.41
C GLU A 86 -7.88 35.42 0.84
N VAL A 87 -6.65 35.76 1.22
CA VAL A 87 -5.97 35.18 2.40
C VAL A 87 -6.64 35.66 3.68
N ASP A 88 -7.13 34.70 4.48
CA ASP A 88 -7.65 34.98 5.81
C ASP A 88 -6.51 35.19 6.81
N TRP A 89 -6.15 36.46 7.01
CA TRP A 89 -5.09 36.86 7.92
C TRP A 89 -5.38 36.61 9.39
N GLU A 90 -6.63 36.31 9.78
CA GLU A 90 -6.99 35.93 11.16
C GLU A 90 -6.88 34.42 11.43
N SER A 91 -6.55 33.62 10.41
CA SER A 91 -6.32 32.19 10.54
C SER A 91 -5.01 31.89 11.28
N ASP A 92 -5.11 31.31 12.48
CA ASP A 92 -3.98 30.79 13.26
C ASP A 92 -3.12 29.79 12.47
N LYS A 93 -3.73 29.08 11.51
CA LYS A 93 -3.05 28.07 10.70
C LYS A 93 -2.05 28.70 9.72
N ILE A 94 -2.42 29.81 9.09
CA ILE A 94 -1.55 30.52 8.12
C ILE A 94 -0.39 31.17 8.87
N ARG A 95 -0.66 31.79 10.02
CA ARG A 95 0.37 32.41 10.86
C ARG A 95 1.41 31.39 11.35
N LYS A 96 0.96 30.22 11.82
CA LYS A 96 1.84 29.12 12.27
C LYS A 96 2.64 28.49 11.14
N GLY A 97 2.03 28.32 9.95
CA GLY A 97 2.73 27.80 8.77
C GLY A 97 3.88 28.71 8.35
N ILE A 98 3.63 30.02 8.21
CA ILE A 98 4.68 30.98 7.81
C ILE A 98 5.81 31.04 8.85
N ALA A 99 5.48 31.01 10.15
CA ALA A 99 6.48 30.97 11.22
C ALA A 99 7.38 29.73 11.10
N ALA A 100 6.80 28.54 10.94
CA ALA A 100 7.56 27.30 10.85
C ALA A 100 8.42 27.20 9.58
N MET A 101 7.98 27.78 8.46
CA MET A 101 8.81 27.90 7.24
C MET A 101 10.04 28.76 7.51
N MET A 102 9.87 29.88 8.21
CA MET A 102 10.98 30.76 8.57
C MET A 102 11.92 30.14 9.61
N ASP A 103 11.41 29.27 10.50
CA ASP A 103 12.25 28.47 11.39
C ASP A 103 13.16 27.52 10.60
N LEU A 104 12.62 26.80 9.62
CA LEU A 104 13.40 25.92 8.74
C LEU A 104 14.43 26.71 7.91
N VAL A 105 14.08 27.92 7.46
CA VAL A 105 15.01 28.82 6.78
C VAL A 105 16.17 29.20 7.70
N GLY A 106 15.89 29.57 8.95
CA GLY A 106 16.92 29.88 9.95
C GLY A 106 17.81 28.68 10.28
N GLU A 107 17.20 27.55 10.61
CA GLU A 107 17.89 26.30 10.95
C GLU A 107 18.78 25.82 9.79
N SER A 108 18.28 25.94 8.55
CA SER A 108 19.06 25.57 7.35
C SER A 108 20.30 26.45 7.16
N ALA A 109 20.20 27.75 7.47
CA ALA A 109 21.32 28.67 7.33
C ALA A 109 22.43 28.32 8.34
N ASP A 110 22.05 28.07 9.60
CA ASP A 110 22.96 27.66 10.66
C ASP A 110 23.64 26.32 10.36
N LYS A 111 22.87 25.32 9.91
CA LYS A 111 23.39 23.99 9.58
C LYS A 111 24.30 24.00 8.36
N VAL A 112 24.00 24.78 7.33
CA VAL A 112 24.89 24.90 6.16
C VAL A 112 26.18 25.65 6.51
N ASP A 113 26.10 26.74 7.27
CA ASP A 113 27.29 27.45 7.75
C ASP A 113 28.18 26.50 8.58
N ALA A 114 27.60 25.73 9.51
CA ALA A 114 28.32 24.76 10.32
C ALA A 114 28.90 23.59 9.51
N PHE A 115 28.12 23.02 8.57
CA PHE A 115 28.54 21.92 7.71
C PHE A 115 29.70 22.34 6.79
N LEU A 116 29.59 23.50 6.15
CA LEU A 116 30.64 24.02 5.28
C LEU A 116 31.89 24.42 6.08
N ALA A 117 31.73 24.97 7.29
CA ALA A 117 32.86 25.24 8.17
C ALA A 117 33.60 23.95 8.58
N PHE A 118 32.87 22.88 8.90
CA PHE A 118 33.43 21.56 9.20
C PHE A 118 34.17 20.97 7.98
N ARG A 119 33.57 21.03 6.79
CA ARG A 119 34.13 20.48 5.54
C ARG A 119 35.35 21.23 5.03
N LEU A 120 35.33 22.56 5.11
CA LEU A 120 36.41 23.42 4.59
C LEU A 120 37.53 23.64 5.61
N GLY A 121 37.33 23.25 6.88
CA GLY A 121 38.27 23.47 7.98
C GLY A 121 38.40 24.95 8.39
N GLN A 122 37.56 25.82 7.84
CA GLN A 122 37.50 27.26 8.11
C GLN A 122 36.08 27.76 7.85
N PRO A 123 35.61 28.81 8.55
CA PRO A 123 34.30 29.40 8.29
C PRO A 123 34.23 29.98 6.86
N LEU A 124 33.04 30.05 6.31
CA LEU A 124 32.80 30.69 5.02
C LEU A 124 33.20 32.17 5.06
N GLU A 125 33.80 32.67 3.97
CA GLU A 125 34.13 34.09 3.83
C GLU A 125 32.89 34.99 3.94
N ILE A 126 31.73 34.48 3.49
CA ILE A 126 30.43 35.14 3.60
C ILE A 126 29.46 34.14 4.24
N PRO A 127 29.09 34.32 5.52
CA PRO A 127 28.07 33.51 6.18
C PRO A 127 26.75 33.54 5.42
N ILE A 128 25.98 32.45 5.46
CA ILE A 128 24.68 32.36 4.78
C ILE A 128 23.75 33.50 5.20
N HIS A 129 23.72 33.82 6.50
CA HIS A 129 22.96 34.95 7.06
C HIS A 129 23.30 36.32 6.45
N SER A 130 24.50 36.46 5.90
CA SER A 130 24.97 37.72 5.30
C SER A 130 24.58 37.90 3.84
N ARG A 131 24.06 36.85 3.18
CA ARG A 131 23.76 36.84 1.74
C ARG A 131 22.48 37.60 1.41
N GLU A 132 22.43 38.12 0.18
CA GLU A 132 21.33 38.95 -0.31
C GLU A 132 20.00 38.20 -0.35
N ALA A 133 19.99 36.93 -0.77
CA ALA A 133 18.76 36.13 -0.86
C ALA A 133 18.13 35.88 0.52
N PHE A 134 18.95 35.52 1.51
CA PHE A 134 18.51 35.33 2.90
C PHE A 134 18.06 36.65 3.53
N LYS A 135 18.84 37.72 3.41
CA LYS A 135 18.48 39.05 3.96
C LYS A 135 17.21 39.61 3.35
N ALA A 136 17.01 39.43 2.04
CA ALA A 136 15.79 39.88 1.37
C ALA A 136 14.56 39.14 1.89
N LEU A 137 14.64 37.81 2.02
CA LEU A 137 13.59 36.97 2.61
C LEU A 137 13.30 37.36 4.07
N GLN A 138 14.34 37.47 4.89
CA GLN A 138 14.24 37.80 6.29
C GLN A 138 13.66 39.21 6.52
N THR A 139 14.12 40.21 5.76
CA THR A 139 13.60 41.58 5.82
C THR A 139 12.12 41.61 5.45
N PHE A 140 11.75 40.91 4.38
CA PHE A 140 10.36 40.82 3.94
C PHE A 140 9.46 40.16 5.00
N TYR A 141 9.92 39.05 5.59
CA TYR A 141 9.20 38.39 6.69
C TYR A 141 9.01 39.32 7.90
N PHE A 142 10.06 39.98 8.38
CA PHE A 142 9.95 40.88 9.53
C PHE A 142 9.09 42.11 9.26
N GLN A 143 9.14 42.64 8.03
CA GLN A 143 8.38 43.83 7.66
C GLN A 143 6.87 43.55 7.55
N TYR A 144 6.47 42.39 7.05
CA TYR A 144 5.08 42.13 6.66
C TYR A 144 4.36 41.07 7.51
N PHE A 145 5.09 40.16 8.16
CA PHE A 145 4.51 39.02 8.87
C PHE A 145 4.84 38.99 10.36
N ALA A 146 6.04 39.38 10.79
CA ALA A 146 6.44 39.26 12.19
C ALA A 146 5.59 40.08 13.19
N SER A 147 5.03 41.22 12.77
CA SER A 147 4.12 42.01 13.62
C SER A 147 2.68 41.46 13.70
N ARG A 148 2.36 40.46 12.88
CA ARG A 148 1.02 39.83 12.78
C ARG A 148 0.97 38.45 13.45
N ILE A 149 2.08 37.98 13.99
CA ILE A 149 2.19 36.73 14.75
C ILE A 149 2.22 37.14 16.22
N PRO A 150 1.22 36.77 17.05
CA PRO A 150 1.21 37.13 18.47
C PRO A 150 2.48 36.64 19.18
N GLU A 151 3.07 37.51 20.01
CA GLU A 151 4.16 37.15 20.93
C GLU A 151 3.72 35.96 21.80
N GLY A 152 4.36 34.81 21.56
CA GLY A 152 4.02 33.54 22.19
C GLY A 152 4.89 32.39 21.70
N ILE A 153 6.16 32.66 21.39
CA ILE A 153 7.22 31.64 21.37
C ILE A 153 8.39 32.23 22.17
N GLU A 154 8.17 32.40 23.47
CA GLU A 154 9.26 32.40 24.44
C GLU A 154 9.82 30.98 24.49
N GLY A 155 11.11 30.82 24.23
CA GLY A 155 11.77 29.51 24.27
C GLY A 155 13.07 29.40 23.48
N TRP A 156 13.92 30.42 23.53
CA TRP A 156 15.37 30.18 23.49
C TRP A 156 15.78 29.80 24.92
N GLU A 157 15.46 28.60 25.35
CA GLU A 157 16.09 27.98 26.53
C GLU A 157 15.90 26.46 26.48
N GLU A 158 16.97 25.79 26.88
CA GLU A 158 17.28 24.38 26.74
C GLU A 158 16.28 23.48 27.47
N GLU A 159 15.65 22.52 26.79
CA GLU A 159 15.28 21.24 27.38
C GLU A 159 15.51 20.08 26.40
N GLY A 160 16.66 19.43 26.57
CA GLY A 160 16.80 17.97 26.51
C GLY A 160 16.54 17.27 25.17
N PHE A 161 17.35 17.53 24.15
CA PHE A 161 17.52 16.59 23.04
C PHE A 161 18.32 15.37 23.53
N LEU A 162 17.63 14.23 23.66
CA LEU A 162 18.27 12.92 23.75
C LEU A 162 18.82 12.56 22.36
N ASP A 163 20.15 12.55 22.27
CA ASP A 163 20.91 11.88 21.22
C ASP A 163 20.59 10.38 21.22
N VAL A 164 19.99 9.90 20.14
CA VAL A 164 19.83 8.47 19.85
C VAL A 164 20.22 8.22 18.39
N SER A 165 21.52 8.12 18.16
CA SER A 165 22.07 7.35 17.04
C SER A 165 21.57 5.90 17.11
N GLY A 166 20.63 5.54 16.22
CA GLY A 166 20.13 4.16 16.15
C GLY A 166 18.97 3.93 15.18
N VAL A 167 19.29 3.80 13.88
CA VAL A 167 18.46 3.21 12.81
C VAL A 167 16.96 3.55 12.93
N GLY A 168 16.63 4.82 12.71
CA GLY A 168 15.26 5.30 12.46
C GLY A 168 15.11 5.72 11.00
N PHE A 169 13.88 5.70 10.49
CA PHE A 169 13.48 6.33 9.22
C PHE A 169 14.14 7.72 9.13
N LYS A 170 14.95 7.96 8.09
CA LYS A 170 15.55 9.27 7.81
C LYS A 170 14.95 9.96 6.58
N ASP A 171 14.06 9.27 5.87
CA ASP A 171 13.65 9.67 4.52
C ASP A 171 12.16 10.04 4.46
N PHE A 172 11.89 11.34 4.42
CA PHE A 172 10.56 11.92 4.21
C PHE A 172 9.98 11.57 2.82
N GLU A 173 10.83 11.38 1.81
CA GLU A 173 10.39 11.09 0.44
C GLU A 173 9.83 9.67 0.33
N ALA A 174 10.43 8.69 1.01
CA ALA A 174 9.87 7.34 1.10
C ALA A 174 8.44 7.35 1.65
N ILE A 175 8.16 8.20 2.64
CA ILE A 175 6.83 8.35 3.25
C ILE A 175 5.85 9.01 2.27
N GLN A 176 6.29 10.05 1.56
CA GLN A 176 5.51 10.71 0.52
C GLN A 176 5.17 9.76 -0.64
N ARG A 177 6.08 8.84 -0.97
CA ARG A 177 5.88 7.76 -1.95
C ARG A 177 5.09 6.58 -1.39
N ASP A 178 4.62 6.66 -0.15
CA ASP A 178 3.86 5.61 0.55
C ASP A 178 4.61 4.27 0.70
N LEU A 179 5.94 4.35 0.82
CA LEU A 179 6.81 3.22 1.04
C LEU A 179 6.95 2.98 2.55
N GLU A 180 6.73 1.74 2.97
CA GLU A 180 6.97 1.25 4.35
C GLU A 180 6.18 1.98 5.46
N TYR A 181 5.04 2.58 5.11
CA TYR A 181 4.16 3.30 6.04
C TYR A 181 3.69 2.43 7.23
N GLU A 182 3.70 1.10 7.10
CA GLU A 182 3.39 0.17 8.19
C GLU A 182 4.31 0.36 9.40
N LEU A 183 5.51 0.91 9.22
CA LEU A 183 6.46 1.16 10.30
C LEU A 183 6.04 2.33 11.21
N PHE A 184 5.05 3.14 10.81
CA PHE A 184 4.37 4.06 11.74
C PHE A 184 3.48 3.30 12.75
N TYR A 185 2.98 2.14 12.35
CA TYR A 185 2.07 1.29 13.14
C TYR A 185 2.79 0.11 13.82
N ILE A 186 4.12 0.02 13.72
CA ILE A 186 4.91 -1.09 14.29
C ILE A 186 6.06 -0.51 15.10
N ARG A 187 6.27 -1.01 16.33
CA ARG A 187 7.43 -0.66 17.16
C ARG A 187 8.60 -1.62 16.93
N LYS A 188 9.81 -1.13 17.23
CA LYS A 188 11.03 -1.93 17.36
C LYS A 188 10.90 -2.97 18.48
N GLU A 189 11.86 -3.89 18.58
CA GLU A 189 11.87 -4.91 19.63
C GLU A 189 11.97 -4.32 21.05
N ASP A 190 12.61 -3.16 21.19
CA ASP A 190 12.74 -2.39 22.43
C ASP A 190 11.51 -1.51 22.74
N GLY A 191 10.49 -1.52 21.87
CA GLY A 191 9.26 -0.74 22.01
C GLY A 191 9.34 0.69 21.43
N GLN A 192 10.49 1.13 20.92
CA GLN A 192 10.64 2.46 20.33
C GLN A 192 10.00 2.55 18.93
N PRO A 193 9.54 3.73 18.48
CA PRO A 193 9.10 3.93 17.10
C PRO A 193 10.25 3.74 16.10
N TYR A 194 9.89 3.46 14.84
CA TYR A 194 10.84 3.50 13.73
C TYR A 194 11.08 4.91 13.17
N PHE A 195 10.29 5.91 13.57
CA PHE A 195 10.39 7.28 13.08
C PHE A 195 10.81 8.25 14.19
N ASP A 196 11.47 9.33 13.79
CA ASP A 196 11.84 10.45 14.67
C ASP A 196 10.67 11.47 14.76
N PRO A 197 10.46 12.13 15.92
CA PRO A 197 9.61 13.32 16.03
C PRO A 197 9.76 14.37 14.91
N GLN A 198 10.97 14.58 14.38
CA GLN A 198 11.25 15.49 13.26
C GLN A 198 10.49 15.09 11.99
N ILE A 199 10.35 13.80 11.70
CA ILE A 199 9.57 13.33 10.55
C ILE A 199 8.10 13.67 10.73
N VAL A 200 7.55 13.50 11.93
CA VAL A 200 6.16 13.87 12.22
C VAL A 200 5.94 15.37 12.04
N ARG A 201 6.91 16.20 12.45
CA ARG A 201 6.89 17.64 12.19
C ARG A 201 6.88 17.93 10.69
N ASN A 202 7.73 17.29 9.90
CA ASN A 202 7.82 17.49 8.46
C ASN A 202 6.52 17.08 7.73
N ILE A 203 5.89 15.97 8.14
CA ILE A 203 4.57 15.55 7.62
C ILE A 203 3.51 16.61 7.92
N LYS A 204 3.44 17.10 9.17
CA LYS A 204 2.49 18.15 9.54
C LYS A 204 2.69 19.42 8.71
N LEU A 205 3.95 19.85 8.57
CA LEU A 205 4.30 21.02 7.78
C LEU A 205 3.88 20.86 6.32
N SER A 206 4.28 19.76 5.66
CA SER A 206 3.92 19.50 4.26
C SER A 206 2.40 19.52 4.03
N CYS A 207 1.62 18.88 4.90
CA CYS A 207 0.16 18.89 4.79
C CYS A 207 -0.47 20.28 5.06
N ASP A 208 0.09 21.08 5.98
CA ASP A 208 -0.44 22.40 6.31
C ASP A 208 -0.20 23.44 5.20
N PHE A 209 0.88 23.30 4.41
CA PHE A 209 1.19 24.19 3.28
C PHE A 209 0.35 23.87 2.03
N ASP A 210 0.16 22.60 1.70
CA ASP A 210 -0.64 22.21 0.53
C ASP A 210 -2.13 22.57 0.68
N LEU A 211 -2.61 22.72 1.92
CA LEU A 211 -3.95 23.19 2.22
C LEU A 211 -4.17 24.68 1.89
N ASN A 212 -3.09 25.45 1.63
CA ASN A 212 -3.16 26.90 1.43
C ASN A 212 -2.58 27.40 0.09
N GLY A 213 -2.04 26.56 -0.79
CA GLY A 213 -1.54 27.04 -2.07
C GLY A 213 -1.21 25.95 -3.09
N GLU A 214 -2.02 25.87 -4.16
CA GLU A 214 -1.60 25.91 -5.57
C GLU A 214 -2.57 25.21 -6.55
N SER A 215 -3.57 24.42 -6.11
CA SER A 215 -4.59 23.89 -7.02
C SER A 215 -6.00 24.45 -6.75
N PHE A 216 -6.49 25.34 -7.62
CA PHE A 216 -7.92 25.65 -7.75
C PHE A 216 -8.74 24.46 -8.31
N GLU A 217 -8.10 23.31 -8.56
CA GLU A 217 -8.75 22.09 -9.04
C GLU A 217 -9.28 21.24 -7.86
N GLU A 218 -10.54 20.80 -7.96
CA GLU A 218 -11.12 19.81 -7.05
C GLU A 218 -10.31 18.50 -7.11
N ASP A 219 -9.74 18.06 -5.99
CA ASP A 219 -9.08 16.77 -5.86
C ASP A 219 -10.09 15.65 -6.22
N PRO A 220 -9.79 14.80 -7.23
CA PRO A 220 -10.68 13.72 -7.65
C PRO A 220 -11.00 12.71 -6.53
N LEU A 221 -10.18 12.64 -5.48
CA LEU A 221 -10.26 11.65 -4.40
C LEU A 221 -11.06 12.13 -3.18
N LEU A 222 -11.53 13.38 -3.14
CA LEU A 222 -12.40 13.89 -2.06
C LEU A 222 -13.66 13.04 -1.84
N LYS A 223 -14.11 12.32 -2.86
CA LYS A 223 -15.31 11.46 -2.80
C LYS A 223 -15.02 10.05 -2.27
N VAL A 224 -13.76 9.66 -2.12
CA VAL A 224 -13.37 8.31 -1.68
C VAL A 224 -14.01 7.95 -0.35
N ARG A 225 -13.98 8.84 0.65
CA ARG A 225 -14.62 8.58 1.96
C ARG A 225 -16.13 8.34 1.86
N THR A 226 -16.82 9.08 0.98
CA THR A 226 -18.25 8.86 0.73
C THR A 226 -18.50 7.53 0.01
N MET A 227 -17.61 7.14 -0.90
CA MET A 227 -17.68 5.83 -1.57
C MET A 227 -17.43 4.69 -0.59
N GLN A 228 -16.44 4.80 0.30
CA GLN A 228 -16.18 3.82 1.35
C GLN A 228 -17.39 3.65 2.27
N ASP A 229 -18.02 4.76 2.71
CA ASP A 229 -19.23 4.73 3.55
C ASP A 229 -20.42 4.05 2.85
N ARG A 230 -20.58 4.23 1.54
CA ARG A 230 -21.58 3.50 0.74
C ARG A 230 -21.23 2.02 0.56
N ASP A 231 -19.94 1.68 0.43
CA ASP A 231 -19.47 0.30 0.29
C ASP A 231 -19.76 -0.50 1.55
N VAL A 232 -19.44 0.04 2.73
CA VAL A 232 -19.71 -0.59 4.03
C VAL A 232 -21.20 -0.65 4.34
N HIS A 233 -21.99 0.38 3.99
CA HIS A 233 -23.45 0.30 4.07
C HIS A 233 -24.02 -0.87 3.25
N ALA A 234 -23.61 -0.99 1.98
CA ALA A 234 -24.03 -2.10 1.12
C ALA A 234 -23.55 -3.45 1.66
N SER A 235 -22.32 -3.51 2.17
CA SER A 235 -21.72 -4.70 2.77
C SER A 235 -22.48 -5.14 4.02
N ALA A 236 -22.85 -4.21 4.90
CA ALA A 236 -23.66 -4.50 6.07
C ALA A 236 -25.01 -5.14 5.68
N GLY A 237 -25.67 -4.59 4.65
CA GLY A 237 -26.88 -5.18 4.10
C GLY A 237 -26.69 -6.60 3.56
N GLN A 238 -25.57 -6.88 2.88
CA GLN A 238 -25.22 -8.22 2.38
C GLN A 238 -25.02 -9.20 3.54
N ILE A 239 -24.22 -8.83 4.53
CA ILE A 239 -23.93 -9.69 5.70
C ILE A 239 -25.22 -10.03 6.45
N LEU A 240 -26.10 -9.04 6.69
CA LEU A 240 -27.39 -9.26 7.34
C LEU A 240 -28.30 -10.20 6.55
N ALA A 241 -28.33 -10.08 5.22
CA ALA A 241 -29.12 -10.95 4.36
C ALA A 241 -28.60 -12.40 4.38
N GLU A 242 -27.28 -12.58 4.28
CA GLU A 242 -26.64 -13.91 4.32
C GLU A 242 -26.77 -14.58 5.70
N CYS A 243 -26.69 -13.80 6.77
CA CYS A 243 -26.77 -14.29 8.14
C CYS A 243 -28.21 -14.37 8.69
N HIS A 244 -29.23 -14.09 7.87
CA HIS A 244 -30.61 -13.96 8.34
C HIS A 244 -31.10 -15.14 9.19
N SER A 245 -30.78 -16.37 8.78
CA SER A 245 -31.16 -17.58 9.52
C SER A 245 -30.49 -17.67 10.89
N ALA A 246 -29.17 -17.43 10.96
CA ALA A 246 -28.41 -17.46 12.21
C ALA A 246 -28.85 -16.35 13.18
N ILE A 247 -29.12 -15.15 12.65
CA ILE A 247 -29.67 -14.02 13.41
C ILE A 247 -31.06 -14.37 13.97
N GLY A 248 -31.92 -14.99 13.16
CA GLY A 248 -33.25 -15.43 13.59
C GLY A 248 -33.21 -16.54 14.66
N GLU A 249 -32.21 -17.43 14.63
CA GLU A 249 -31.97 -18.42 15.70
C GLU A 249 -31.53 -17.77 17.00
N TYR A 250 -30.60 -16.81 16.91
CA TYR A 250 -30.11 -16.03 18.04
C TYR A 250 -31.25 -15.30 18.77
N TYR A 251 -32.07 -14.53 18.05
CA TYR A 251 -33.16 -13.76 18.67
C TYR A 251 -34.26 -14.65 19.27
N ARG A 252 -34.48 -15.86 18.76
CA ARG A 252 -35.39 -16.84 19.37
C ARG A 252 -34.91 -17.31 20.74
N GLN A 253 -33.61 -17.26 21.00
CA GLN A 253 -32.99 -17.67 22.27
C GLN A 253 -32.53 -16.48 23.13
N ALA A 254 -32.76 -15.23 22.68
CA ALA A 254 -32.22 -14.03 23.33
C ALA A 254 -32.64 -13.88 24.81
N HIS A 255 -33.84 -14.33 25.18
CA HIS A 255 -34.29 -14.27 26.58
C HIS A 255 -33.49 -15.19 27.52
N SER A 256 -33.03 -16.35 27.04
CA SER A 256 -32.17 -17.26 27.83
C SER A 256 -30.71 -16.82 27.88
N LEU A 257 -30.36 -15.74 27.18
CA LEU A 257 -28.99 -15.26 26.99
C LEU A 257 -28.68 -13.96 27.75
N ILE A 258 -29.63 -13.47 28.54
CA ILE A 258 -29.48 -12.25 29.36
C ILE A 258 -28.36 -12.47 30.40
N GLY A 259 -27.39 -11.55 30.46
CA GLY A 259 -26.25 -11.64 31.36
C GLY A 259 -25.10 -12.52 30.87
N HIS A 260 -25.18 -13.05 29.65
CA HIS A 260 -24.11 -13.84 29.04
C HIS A 260 -23.17 -12.94 28.23
N GLY A 261 -21.96 -12.66 28.75
CA GLY A 261 -21.04 -11.67 28.15
C GLY A 261 -20.74 -11.88 26.66
N PHE A 262 -20.54 -13.13 26.22
CA PHE A 262 -20.37 -13.45 24.79
C PHE A 262 -21.62 -13.12 23.95
N SER A 263 -22.82 -13.31 24.50
CA SER A 263 -24.06 -12.94 23.80
C SER A 263 -24.26 -11.43 23.76
N GLU A 264 -23.87 -10.71 24.81
CA GLU A 264 -23.97 -9.26 24.88
C GLU A 264 -23.11 -8.59 23.81
N GLU A 265 -21.84 -9.00 23.68
CA GLU A 265 -20.94 -8.51 22.64
C GLU A 265 -21.45 -8.84 21.22
N LEU A 266 -21.99 -10.05 21.00
CA LEU A 266 -22.64 -10.39 19.73
C LEU A 266 -23.89 -9.55 19.46
N GLY A 267 -24.68 -9.26 20.49
CA GLY A 267 -25.83 -8.38 20.40
C GLY A 267 -25.44 -6.95 19.99
N MET A 268 -24.36 -6.42 20.56
CA MET A 268 -23.80 -5.11 20.17
C MET A 268 -23.28 -5.12 18.74
N ALA A 269 -22.55 -6.17 18.34
CA ALA A 269 -22.09 -6.34 16.97
C ALA A 269 -23.27 -6.33 15.97
N LEU A 270 -24.32 -7.11 16.24
CA LEU A 270 -25.51 -7.12 15.40
C LEU A 270 -26.21 -5.77 15.34
N MET A 271 -26.35 -5.07 16.46
CA MET A 271 -26.96 -3.75 16.49
C MET A 271 -26.18 -2.75 15.64
N ALA A 272 -24.85 -2.72 15.82
CA ALA A 272 -23.97 -1.87 15.02
C ALA A 272 -24.08 -2.20 13.52
N LEU A 273 -24.15 -3.48 13.15
CA LEU A 273 -24.35 -3.92 11.77
C LEU A 273 -25.70 -3.47 11.19
N PHE A 274 -26.79 -3.55 11.95
CA PHE A 274 -28.10 -3.02 11.54
C PHE A 274 -28.08 -1.50 11.33
N LEU A 275 -27.36 -0.76 12.18
CA LEU A 275 -27.20 0.69 12.04
C LEU A 275 -26.33 1.04 10.83
N ALA A 276 -25.25 0.29 10.57
CA ALA A 276 -24.41 0.46 9.38
C ALA A 276 -25.21 0.27 8.08
N ALA A 277 -26.13 -0.71 8.06
CA ALA A 277 -27.01 -1.01 6.93
C ALA A 277 -28.20 -0.03 6.77
N ASN A 278 -28.36 0.95 7.67
CA ASN A 278 -29.46 1.90 7.61
C ASN A 278 -29.08 3.11 6.75
N PRO A 279 -29.85 3.43 5.68
CA PRO A 279 -29.52 4.54 4.79
C PRO A 279 -29.55 5.92 5.46
N ARG A 280 -30.19 6.05 6.63
CA ARG A 280 -30.17 7.29 7.43
C ARG A 280 -28.80 7.60 8.02
N HIS A 281 -27.94 6.59 8.16
CA HIS A 281 -26.59 6.74 8.71
C HIS A 281 -25.53 6.89 7.62
N LEU A 282 -25.89 6.85 6.34
CA LEU A 282 -24.95 7.25 5.29
C LEU A 282 -24.39 8.64 5.58
N LEU A 283 -23.09 8.84 5.35
CA LEU A 283 -22.36 10.07 5.65
C LEU A 283 -23.03 11.33 5.10
N GLN A 284 -23.62 11.22 3.91
CA GLN A 284 -24.36 12.31 3.24
C GLN A 284 -25.72 12.65 3.90
N ASN A 285 -26.24 11.79 4.77
CA ASN A 285 -27.57 11.85 5.36
C ASN A 285 -27.56 12.10 6.88
N THR A 286 -26.39 12.10 7.53
CA THR A 286 -26.26 12.19 8.99
C THR A 286 -25.29 13.28 9.41
N LEU A 287 -25.53 13.88 10.59
CA LEU A 287 -24.58 14.70 11.33
C LEU A 287 -23.96 13.95 12.52
N GLY A 288 -24.45 12.73 12.80
CA GLY A 288 -23.92 11.85 13.85
C GLY A 288 -23.02 10.75 13.28
N LYS A 289 -22.95 9.61 13.97
CA LYS A 289 -22.18 8.45 13.50
C LYS A 289 -22.62 8.00 12.11
N SER A 290 -21.64 7.78 11.22
CA SER A 290 -21.89 7.33 9.85
C SER A 290 -21.98 5.80 9.74
N SER A 291 -22.44 5.29 8.59
CA SER A 291 -22.47 3.87 8.28
C SER A 291 -21.08 3.23 8.41
N PHE A 292 -20.04 3.94 8.01
CA PHE A 292 -18.64 3.55 8.20
C PHE A 292 -18.29 3.37 9.68
N GLN A 293 -18.55 4.37 10.51
CA GLN A 293 -18.24 4.27 11.95
C GLN A 293 -19.02 3.17 12.66
N TYR A 294 -20.29 2.95 12.29
CA TYR A 294 -21.05 1.81 12.82
C TYR A 294 -20.53 0.45 12.32
N PHE A 295 -19.94 0.40 11.13
CA PHE A 295 -19.30 -0.81 10.64
C PHE A 295 -18.01 -1.12 11.42
N ASP A 296 -17.23 -0.10 11.76
CA ASP A 296 -16.05 -0.23 12.63
C ASP A 296 -16.45 -0.68 14.05
N ASP A 297 -17.55 -0.13 14.59
CA ASP A 297 -18.15 -0.61 15.84
C ASP A 297 -18.53 -2.10 15.72
N PHE A 298 -19.16 -2.52 14.63
CA PHE A 298 -19.49 -3.94 14.37
C PHE A 298 -18.25 -4.83 14.42
N LEU A 299 -17.18 -4.46 13.70
CA LEU A 299 -15.94 -5.24 13.67
C LEU A 299 -15.30 -5.30 15.06
N SER A 300 -15.30 -4.18 15.78
CA SER A 300 -14.78 -4.07 17.13
C SER A 300 -15.53 -4.97 18.12
N PHE A 301 -16.87 -4.94 18.12
CA PHE A 301 -17.69 -5.80 18.96
C PHE A 301 -17.57 -7.28 18.57
N LEU A 302 -17.47 -7.59 17.28
CA LEU A 302 -17.26 -8.96 16.80
C LEU A 302 -15.95 -9.54 17.36
N ARG A 303 -14.86 -8.76 17.32
CA ARG A 303 -13.57 -9.14 17.92
C ARG A 303 -13.65 -9.28 19.43
N ARG A 304 -14.33 -8.37 20.14
CA ARG A 304 -14.55 -8.48 21.59
C ARG A 304 -15.31 -9.75 21.95
N ALA A 305 -16.36 -10.09 21.20
CA ALA A 305 -17.12 -11.32 21.38
C ALA A 305 -16.21 -12.56 21.32
N MET A 306 -15.30 -12.62 20.34
CA MET A 306 -14.34 -13.71 20.20
C MET A 306 -13.22 -13.70 21.26
N ARG A 307 -13.04 -12.62 22.01
CA ARG A 307 -12.05 -12.54 23.11
C ARG A 307 -12.64 -12.86 24.48
N THR A 308 -13.95 -13.03 24.57
CA THR A 308 -14.63 -13.43 25.82
C THR A 308 -14.15 -14.79 26.30
N ALA A 309 -14.10 -14.98 27.63
CA ALA A 309 -13.67 -16.24 28.23
C ALA A 309 -14.61 -17.39 27.84
N GLU A 310 -15.90 -17.09 27.69
CA GLU A 310 -16.95 -18.01 27.26
C GLU A 310 -16.68 -18.52 25.85
N TYR A 311 -16.42 -17.64 24.88
CA TYR A 311 -16.07 -18.06 23.52
C TYR A 311 -14.82 -18.93 23.51
N GLN A 312 -13.75 -18.49 24.17
CA GLN A 312 -12.49 -19.24 24.23
C GLN A 312 -12.67 -20.63 24.85
N LYS A 313 -13.52 -20.75 25.88
CA LYS A 313 -13.89 -22.04 26.47
C LYS A 313 -14.66 -22.93 25.50
N LEU A 314 -15.61 -22.37 24.74
CA LEU A 314 -16.40 -23.12 23.75
C LEU A 314 -15.56 -23.61 22.56
N ILE A 315 -14.52 -22.86 22.19
CA ILE A 315 -13.56 -23.32 21.16
C ILE A 315 -12.65 -24.43 21.71
N ALA A 316 -12.13 -24.28 22.93
CA ALA A 316 -11.26 -25.28 23.55
C ALA A 316 -12.00 -26.58 23.91
N TYR A 317 -13.27 -26.46 24.30
CA TYR A 317 -14.15 -27.57 24.69
C TYR A 317 -15.48 -27.43 23.93
N PRO A 318 -15.57 -27.98 22.70
CA PRO A 318 -16.77 -27.89 21.89
C PRO A 318 -18.03 -28.33 22.64
N PRO A 319 -19.13 -27.56 22.55
CA PRO A 319 -20.35 -27.85 23.29
C PRO A 319 -20.98 -29.18 22.84
N ASP A 320 -21.65 -29.84 23.78
CA ASP A 320 -22.45 -31.03 23.49
C ASP A 320 -23.57 -30.69 22.48
N PRO A 321 -23.94 -31.59 21.55
CA PRO A 321 -25.06 -31.37 20.63
C PRO A 321 -26.40 -30.96 21.28
N SER A 322 -26.58 -31.27 22.57
CA SER A 322 -27.74 -30.87 23.36
C SER A 322 -27.71 -29.41 23.83
N ASP A 323 -26.53 -28.78 23.91
CA ASP A 323 -26.37 -27.36 24.26
C ASP A 323 -26.66 -26.47 23.06
N LYS A 324 -27.95 -26.31 22.78
CA LYS A 324 -28.46 -25.50 21.67
C LYS A 324 -28.07 -24.03 21.77
N VAL A 325 -27.82 -23.51 22.97
CA VAL A 325 -27.51 -22.10 23.19
C VAL A 325 -26.10 -21.81 22.70
N SER A 326 -25.12 -22.56 23.21
CA SER A 326 -23.72 -22.41 22.80
C SER A 326 -23.53 -22.65 21.31
N LEU A 327 -24.23 -23.63 20.74
CA LEU A 327 -24.20 -23.91 19.30
C LEU A 327 -24.73 -22.75 18.46
N VAL A 328 -25.81 -22.08 18.90
CA VAL A 328 -26.35 -20.91 18.19
C VAL A 328 -25.40 -19.72 18.27
N LEU A 329 -24.77 -19.46 19.42
CA LEU A 329 -23.80 -18.38 19.55
C LEU A 329 -22.56 -18.61 18.68
N LEU A 330 -22.02 -19.84 18.67
CA LEU A 330 -20.90 -20.22 17.80
C LEU A 330 -21.27 -20.09 16.32
N HIS A 331 -22.44 -20.61 15.93
CA HIS A 331 -22.91 -20.50 14.56
C HIS A 331 -23.03 -19.04 14.12
N LEU A 332 -23.61 -18.17 14.96
CA LEU A 332 -23.75 -16.75 14.65
C LEU A 332 -22.40 -16.04 14.46
N VAL A 333 -21.46 -16.19 15.39
CA VAL A 333 -20.16 -15.48 15.30
C VAL A 333 -19.35 -15.93 14.09
N HIS A 334 -19.37 -17.23 13.77
CA HIS A 334 -18.70 -17.76 12.58
C HIS A 334 -19.42 -17.36 11.29
N ALA A 335 -20.75 -17.29 11.28
CA ALA A 335 -21.53 -16.80 10.14
C ALA A 335 -21.27 -15.31 9.86
N LEU A 336 -21.21 -14.46 10.90
CA LEU A 336 -20.87 -13.04 10.76
C LEU A 336 -19.44 -12.86 10.24
N SER A 337 -18.50 -13.65 10.77
CA SER A 337 -17.12 -13.68 10.26
C SER A 337 -17.09 -14.13 8.80
N LYS A 338 -17.88 -15.14 8.41
CA LYS A 338 -17.99 -15.57 7.02
C LYS A 338 -18.54 -14.49 6.10
N GLY A 339 -19.63 -13.84 6.49
CA GLY A 339 -20.23 -12.75 5.72
C GLY A 339 -19.26 -11.58 5.50
N LEU A 340 -18.39 -11.27 6.48
CA LEU A 340 -17.36 -10.24 6.34
C LEU A 340 -16.40 -10.52 5.17
N PHE A 341 -16.01 -11.78 4.96
CA PHE A 341 -15.07 -12.19 3.90
C PHE A 341 -15.77 -12.50 2.57
N ASP A 342 -17.02 -12.95 2.62
CA ASP A 342 -17.79 -13.33 1.43
C ASP A 342 -18.43 -12.13 0.71
N ARG A 343 -18.54 -10.97 1.38
CA ARG A 343 -19.15 -9.75 0.83
C ARG A 343 -18.62 -9.41 -0.58
N VAL A 344 -19.46 -8.77 -1.40
CA VAL A 344 -19.13 -8.34 -2.77
C VAL A 344 -19.02 -6.82 -2.93
N GLY A 345 -19.23 -6.07 -1.85
CA GLY A 345 -19.17 -4.59 -1.86
C GLY A 345 -20.33 -3.94 -2.61
N GLY A 346 -20.35 -2.62 -2.64
CA GLY A 346 -21.44 -1.80 -3.21
C GLY A 346 -21.03 -0.78 -4.27
N VAL A 347 -19.73 -0.46 -4.38
CA VAL A 347 -19.28 0.72 -5.16
C VAL A 347 -18.42 0.41 -6.39
N LYS A 348 -18.41 -0.84 -6.87
CA LYS A 348 -17.63 -1.26 -8.05
C LYS A 348 -17.84 -0.35 -9.27
N ARG A 349 -19.10 -0.08 -9.64
CA ARG A 349 -19.44 0.77 -10.80
C ARG A 349 -19.03 2.23 -10.59
N GLU A 350 -19.20 2.75 -9.38
CA GLU A 350 -18.78 4.11 -9.03
C GLU A 350 -17.25 4.24 -9.09
N THR A 351 -16.52 3.21 -8.64
CA THR A 351 -15.06 3.14 -8.70
C THR A 351 -14.53 3.07 -10.13
N ILE A 352 -15.16 2.28 -11.00
CA ILE A 352 -14.84 2.29 -12.44
C ILE A 352 -15.06 3.69 -13.03
N GLY A 353 -16.15 4.36 -12.66
CA GLY A 353 -16.43 5.74 -13.05
C GLY A 353 -15.37 6.73 -12.57
N LEU A 354 -14.87 6.57 -11.34
CA LEU A 354 -13.76 7.35 -10.79
C LEU A 354 -12.48 7.14 -11.60
N ILE A 355 -12.09 5.90 -11.86
CA ILE A 355 -10.90 5.55 -12.67
C ILE A 355 -10.97 6.25 -14.03
N TYR A 356 -12.10 6.16 -14.75
CA TYR A 356 -12.29 6.85 -16.03
C TYR A 356 -12.23 8.37 -15.94
N ARG A 357 -12.79 8.96 -14.88
CA ARG A 357 -12.73 10.41 -14.65
C ARG A 357 -11.30 10.87 -14.41
N THR A 358 -10.55 10.15 -13.58
CA THR A 358 -9.14 10.43 -13.28
C THR A 358 -8.29 10.33 -14.55
N MET A 359 -8.44 9.27 -15.34
CA MET A 359 -7.75 9.11 -16.63
C MET A 359 -8.05 10.27 -17.60
N ARG A 360 -9.33 10.66 -17.73
CA ARG A 360 -9.74 11.73 -18.63
C ARG A 360 -9.15 13.08 -18.22
N ARG A 361 -9.21 13.42 -16.93
CA ARG A 361 -8.63 14.66 -16.39
C ARG A 361 -7.11 14.68 -16.57
N GLY A 362 -6.43 13.57 -16.29
CA GLY A 362 -4.99 13.44 -16.52
C GLY A 362 -4.58 13.59 -17.99
N GLU A 363 -5.43 13.14 -18.92
CA GLU A 363 -5.22 13.41 -20.35
C GLU A 363 -5.29 14.90 -20.68
N ASP A 364 -6.21 15.63 -20.06
CA ASP A 364 -6.35 17.07 -20.26
C ASP A 364 -5.15 17.84 -19.64
N GLU A 365 -4.54 17.33 -18.56
CA GLU A 365 -3.29 17.86 -18.02
C GLU A 365 -2.10 17.67 -18.96
N LYS A 366 -1.89 16.45 -19.46
CA LYS A 366 -0.84 16.18 -20.45
C LYS A 366 -0.98 17.05 -21.71
N LYS A 367 -2.21 17.33 -22.15
CA LYS A 367 -2.48 18.27 -23.27
C LYS A 367 -2.05 19.71 -22.95
N LYS A 368 -2.31 20.19 -21.74
CA LYS A 368 -1.91 21.55 -21.31
C LYS A 368 -0.39 21.70 -21.30
N GLU A 369 0.32 20.65 -20.92
CA GLU A 369 1.79 20.59 -20.90
C GLU A 369 2.41 20.42 -22.30
N GLY A 370 1.59 20.35 -23.35
CA GLY A 370 2.05 20.18 -24.73
C GLY A 370 2.55 18.76 -25.03
N GLU A 371 2.29 17.78 -24.16
CA GLU A 371 2.67 16.39 -24.42
C GLU A 371 1.85 15.81 -25.57
N ARG A 372 2.52 15.05 -26.45
CA ARG A 372 1.85 14.36 -27.56
C ARG A 372 1.01 13.20 -27.02
N LEU A 373 -0.29 13.26 -27.26
CA LEU A 373 -1.20 12.14 -26.98
C LEU A 373 -0.86 10.94 -27.85
N LEU A 374 -0.25 9.93 -27.24
CA LEU A 374 -0.05 8.63 -27.84
C LEU A 374 -1.35 7.82 -27.72
N LYS A 375 -1.69 7.07 -28.77
CA LYS A 375 -2.70 6.01 -28.70
C LYS A 375 -1.97 4.68 -28.59
N GLY A 376 -2.37 3.85 -27.63
CA GLY A 376 -1.76 2.54 -27.45
C GLY A 376 -1.99 1.66 -28.69
N GLY A 377 -0.96 0.92 -29.11
CA GLY A 377 -1.06 -0.03 -30.23
C GLY A 377 -1.92 -1.28 -29.93
N GLY A 378 -2.37 -1.44 -28.67
CA GLY A 378 -3.18 -2.55 -28.18
C GLY A 378 -3.63 -2.31 -26.74
N LEU A 379 -4.36 -3.27 -26.14
CA LEU A 379 -4.92 -3.17 -24.79
C LEU A 379 -3.86 -2.84 -23.73
N TRP A 380 -2.75 -3.58 -23.72
CA TRP A 380 -1.70 -3.47 -22.70
C TRP A 380 -0.97 -2.14 -22.76
N ASN A 381 -0.58 -1.72 -23.97
CA ASN A 381 -0.02 -0.39 -24.21
C ASN A 381 -1.01 0.72 -23.84
N GLN A 382 -2.31 0.52 -24.08
CA GLN A 382 -3.32 1.48 -23.66
C GLN A 382 -3.44 1.56 -22.14
N LEU A 383 -3.37 0.43 -21.42
CA LEU A 383 -3.37 0.41 -19.96
C LEU A 383 -2.13 1.11 -19.35
N SER A 384 -0.96 0.96 -19.97
CA SER A 384 0.25 1.69 -19.59
C SER A 384 0.10 3.21 -19.78
N LEU A 385 -0.45 3.64 -20.92
CA LEU A 385 -0.72 5.06 -21.18
C LEU A 385 -1.81 5.61 -20.25
N ASP A 386 -2.82 4.80 -19.93
CA ASP A 386 -3.88 5.14 -18.99
C ASP A 386 -3.31 5.36 -17.56
N ASP A 387 -2.33 4.55 -17.14
CA ASP A 387 -1.60 4.72 -15.88
C ASP A 387 -0.83 6.04 -15.83
N GLU A 388 -0.07 6.36 -16.89
CA GLU A 388 0.66 7.63 -16.99
C GLU A 388 -0.26 8.84 -16.85
N LYS A 389 -1.46 8.79 -17.45
CA LYS A 389 -2.46 9.85 -17.30
C LYS A 389 -2.90 10.00 -15.85
N MET A 390 -3.19 8.90 -15.16
CA MET A 390 -3.59 8.95 -13.76
C MET A 390 -2.48 9.50 -12.86
N ARG A 391 -1.23 9.07 -13.07
CA ARG A 391 -0.08 9.59 -12.33
C ARG A 391 0.12 11.08 -12.57
N ALA A 392 -0.01 11.56 -13.80
CA ALA A 392 0.11 12.99 -14.10
C ALA A 392 -0.92 13.84 -13.32
N LEU A 393 -2.16 13.37 -13.20
CA LEU A 393 -3.17 14.07 -12.40
C LEU A 393 -2.88 13.98 -10.90
N LEU A 394 -2.62 12.77 -10.39
CA LEU A 394 -2.49 12.54 -8.95
C LEU A 394 -1.15 13.03 -8.37
N ALA A 395 -0.15 13.30 -9.21
CA ALA A 395 1.07 14.01 -8.79
C ALA A 395 0.78 15.41 -8.23
N LYS A 396 -0.36 16.02 -8.60
CA LYS A 396 -0.83 17.29 -8.02
C LYS A 396 -1.48 17.15 -6.64
N PHE A 397 -1.77 15.92 -6.21
CA PHE A 397 -2.49 15.61 -4.97
C PHE A 397 -1.75 14.51 -4.18
N PRO A 398 -0.47 14.71 -3.79
CA PRO A 398 0.36 13.64 -3.23
C PRO A 398 0.04 13.29 -1.76
N ASN A 399 -0.84 14.04 -1.09
CA ASN A 399 -0.95 13.99 0.38
C ASN A 399 -1.86 12.91 0.95
N GLY A 400 -2.58 12.13 0.12
CA GLY A 400 -3.46 11.06 0.60
C GLY A 400 -2.79 10.12 1.63
N PRO A 401 -1.59 9.59 1.33
CA PRO A 401 -0.79 8.81 2.29
C PRO A 401 -0.40 9.57 3.56
N LEU A 402 -0.02 10.84 3.43
CA LEU A 402 0.42 11.70 4.55
C LEU A 402 -0.74 12.00 5.51
N PHE A 403 -1.93 12.32 4.98
CA PHE A 403 -3.12 12.55 5.80
C PHE A 403 -3.48 11.32 6.63
N LYS A 404 -3.34 10.10 6.08
CA LYS A 404 -3.59 8.86 6.83
C LYS A 404 -2.60 8.64 7.98
N ILE A 405 -1.35 9.07 7.82
CA ILE A 405 -0.36 9.02 8.91
C ILE A 405 -0.69 10.08 9.97
N LEU A 406 -1.13 11.28 9.58
CA LEU A 406 -1.57 12.29 10.53
C LEU A 406 -2.81 11.87 11.32
N ASP A 407 -3.77 11.22 10.66
CA ASP A 407 -4.97 10.68 11.30
C ASP A 407 -4.59 9.62 12.33
N LEU A 408 -3.68 8.69 12.00
CA LEU A 408 -3.11 7.74 12.97
C LEU A 408 -2.52 8.45 14.19
N ILE A 409 -1.66 9.44 13.98
CA ILE A 409 -0.98 10.13 15.08
C ILE A 409 -1.97 10.87 15.98
N ARG A 410 -3.06 11.42 15.41
CA ARG A 410 -4.14 12.06 16.16
C ARG A 410 -4.92 11.03 16.97
N GLU A 411 -5.29 9.91 16.35
CA GLU A 411 -6.03 8.83 17.02
C GLU A 411 -5.24 8.25 18.20
N GLU A 412 -3.92 8.01 18.06
CA GLU A 412 -3.10 7.55 19.19
C GLU A 412 -3.08 8.53 20.36
N GLN A 413 -3.09 9.84 20.06
CA GLN A 413 -3.12 10.90 21.07
C GLN A 413 -4.48 11.00 21.77
N GLU A 414 -5.57 10.83 21.02
CA GLU A 414 -6.94 10.90 21.55
C GLU A 414 -7.30 9.68 22.40
N GLU A 415 -6.85 8.49 22.02
CA GLU A 415 -7.14 7.24 22.73
C GLU A 415 -6.19 6.93 23.89
N ASP A 416 -5.10 7.69 24.03
CA ASP A 416 -3.98 7.39 24.95
C ASP A 416 -3.53 5.92 24.81
N SER A 417 -3.52 5.43 23.57
CA SER A 417 -3.31 4.02 23.26
C SER A 417 -2.61 3.84 21.92
N TYR A 418 -1.73 2.84 21.86
CA TYR A 418 -0.96 2.54 20.67
C TYR A 418 -1.78 1.74 19.66
N ILE A 419 -1.81 2.19 18.40
CA ILE A 419 -2.59 1.58 17.33
C ILE A 419 -1.67 0.66 16.50
N PRO A 420 -1.85 -0.67 16.56
CA PRO A 420 -1.01 -1.60 15.82
C PRO A 420 -1.38 -1.68 14.34
N PHE A 421 -0.47 -2.20 13.53
CA PHE A 421 -0.73 -2.49 12.14
C PHE A 421 -1.73 -3.63 12.01
N ASP A 422 -2.94 -3.32 11.56
CA ASP A 422 -4.04 -4.26 11.41
C ASP A 422 -4.88 -3.82 10.20
N PRO A 423 -4.54 -4.30 8.98
CA PRO A 423 -5.18 -3.81 7.76
C PRO A 423 -6.71 -3.91 7.81
N ILE A 424 -7.25 -5.04 8.30
CA ILE A 424 -8.70 -5.26 8.36
C ILE A 424 -9.33 -4.31 9.39
N GLY A 425 -8.71 -4.14 10.56
CA GLY A 425 -9.14 -3.18 11.58
C GLY A 425 -9.05 -1.72 11.13
N GLN A 426 -8.19 -1.42 10.17
CA GLN A 426 -7.97 -0.09 9.59
C GLN A 426 -8.85 0.18 8.35
N GLY A 427 -9.98 -0.55 8.21
CA GLY A 427 -10.95 -0.33 7.14
C GLY A 427 -10.55 -0.93 5.78
N ASN A 428 -9.41 -1.60 5.67
CA ASN A 428 -9.06 -2.37 4.47
C ASN A 428 -9.75 -3.73 4.51
N LEU A 429 -11.03 -3.75 4.17
CA LEU A 429 -11.88 -4.93 4.35
C LEU A 429 -11.71 -5.98 3.23
N PRO A 430 -11.76 -7.28 3.54
CA PRO A 430 -11.74 -8.35 2.54
C PRO A 430 -12.98 -8.29 1.61
N LEU A 431 -12.89 -8.87 0.42
CA LEU A 431 -13.94 -8.76 -0.61
C LEU A 431 -13.87 -9.92 -1.61
N THR A 432 -14.99 -10.60 -1.88
CA THR A 432 -15.10 -11.52 -3.01
C THR A 432 -15.11 -10.74 -4.33
N GLN A 433 -14.12 -10.98 -5.20
CA GLN A 433 -13.94 -10.24 -6.45
C GLN A 433 -14.57 -10.95 -7.64
N PHE A 434 -14.30 -12.25 -7.80
CA PHE A 434 -14.83 -13.09 -8.87
C PHE A 434 -14.78 -14.57 -8.49
N GLN A 435 -15.27 -15.44 -9.38
CA GLN A 435 -15.27 -16.89 -9.19
C GLN A 435 -14.62 -17.58 -10.38
N LEU A 436 -13.83 -18.60 -10.10
CA LEU A 436 -13.32 -19.55 -11.09
C LEU A 436 -14.32 -20.70 -11.20
N GLU A 437 -14.64 -21.11 -12.43
CA GLU A 437 -15.50 -22.26 -12.69
C GLU A 437 -14.70 -23.38 -13.36
N ARG A 438 -14.62 -24.54 -12.70
CA ARG A 438 -13.98 -25.77 -13.21
C ARG A 438 -15.00 -26.90 -13.20
N GLY A 439 -15.69 -27.07 -14.33
CA GLY A 439 -16.79 -28.03 -14.44
C GLY A 439 -17.94 -27.66 -13.51
N THR A 440 -18.24 -28.50 -12.52
CA THR A 440 -19.27 -28.21 -11.49
C THR A 440 -18.72 -27.48 -10.27
N LYS A 441 -17.39 -27.33 -10.17
CA LYS A 441 -16.74 -26.73 -9.00
C LYS A 441 -16.56 -25.24 -9.19
N LYS A 442 -16.75 -24.50 -8.11
CA LYS A 442 -16.56 -23.06 -8.05
C LYS A 442 -15.55 -22.72 -6.96
N THR A 443 -14.57 -21.91 -7.31
CA THR A 443 -13.58 -21.37 -6.37
C THR A 443 -13.72 -19.86 -6.33
N GLN A 444 -14.03 -19.30 -5.17
CA GLN A 444 -14.11 -17.85 -4.99
C GLN A 444 -12.72 -17.22 -4.93
N VAL A 445 -12.50 -16.12 -5.63
CA VAL A 445 -11.29 -15.32 -5.50
C VAL A 445 -11.61 -14.13 -4.60
N ILE A 446 -10.97 -14.11 -3.44
CA ILE A 446 -11.18 -13.14 -2.37
C ILE A 446 -9.97 -12.22 -2.31
N ARG A 447 -10.19 -10.91 -2.41
CA ARG A 447 -9.21 -9.91 -2.00
C ARG A 447 -9.08 -9.98 -0.49
N LEU A 448 -7.90 -10.35 -0.01
CA LEU A 448 -7.62 -10.48 1.42
C LEU A 448 -6.33 -9.74 1.76
N PRO A 449 -6.39 -8.57 2.41
CA PRO A 449 -5.20 -7.99 3.04
C PRO A 449 -4.71 -8.90 4.16
N CYS A 450 -3.47 -8.72 4.61
CA CYS A 450 -2.87 -9.60 5.60
C CYS A 450 -3.75 -9.71 6.85
N PRO A 451 -4.30 -10.90 7.20
CA PRO A 451 -5.20 -11.06 8.33
C PRO A 451 -4.40 -11.19 9.63
N THR A 452 -3.49 -10.23 9.85
CA THR A 452 -2.62 -10.17 11.02
C THR A 452 -2.70 -8.80 11.66
N ARG A 453 -2.52 -8.79 12.97
CA ARG A 453 -2.29 -7.61 13.79
C ARG A 453 -0.86 -7.64 14.29
N GLN A 454 -0.13 -6.54 14.11
CA GLN A 454 1.28 -6.46 14.46
C GLN A 454 1.58 -5.13 15.17
N SER A 455 1.96 -5.22 16.45
CA SER A 455 2.37 -4.07 17.26
C SER A 455 3.89 -3.91 17.36
N VAL A 456 4.63 -5.01 17.23
CA VAL A 456 6.10 -5.05 17.32
C VAL A 456 6.67 -5.83 16.14
N ILE A 457 7.85 -5.46 15.68
CA ILE A 457 8.42 -5.95 14.41
C ILE A 457 8.58 -7.48 14.34
N ASN A 458 8.87 -8.13 15.46
CA ASN A 458 9.18 -9.55 15.52
C ASN A 458 7.99 -10.44 15.89
N LYS A 459 6.80 -9.86 16.12
CA LYS A 459 5.61 -10.62 16.54
C LYS A 459 4.34 -10.12 15.84
N ALA A 460 3.72 -11.01 15.09
CA ALA A 460 2.40 -10.80 14.49
C ALA A 460 1.41 -11.85 15.02
N GLU A 461 0.15 -11.47 15.16
CA GLU A 461 -0.94 -12.33 15.62
C GLU A 461 -2.04 -12.38 14.54
N ILE A 462 -2.63 -13.55 14.32
CA ILE A 462 -3.76 -13.67 13.41
C ILE A 462 -4.98 -12.97 14.01
N VAL A 463 -5.73 -12.21 13.21
CA VAL A 463 -6.96 -11.56 13.66
C VAL A 463 -8.10 -12.55 13.91
N ASP A 464 -8.97 -12.24 14.87
CA ASP A 464 -9.97 -13.17 15.39
C ASP A 464 -11.03 -13.54 14.34
N GLU A 465 -11.47 -12.55 13.55
CA GLU A 465 -12.46 -12.73 12.49
C GLU A 465 -11.96 -13.64 11.35
N PHE A 466 -10.65 -13.69 11.09
CA PHE A 466 -10.12 -14.64 10.11
C PHE A 466 -10.17 -16.07 10.63
N ARG A 467 -9.90 -16.29 11.92
CA ARG A 467 -10.13 -17.61 12.54
C ARG A 467 -11.62 -17.96 12.52
N GLY A 468 -12.50 -16.99 12.81
CA GLY A 468 -13.95 -17.16 12.71
C GLY A 468 -14.40 -17.56 11.30
N PHE A 469 -13.82 -16.93 10.27
CA PHE A 469 -14.04 -17.30 8.86
C PHE A 469 -13.62 -18.74 8.58
N LEU A 470 -12.42 -19.16 8.99
CA LEU A 470 -11.96 -20.54 8.78
C LEU A 470 -12.84 -21.56 9.52
N ARG A 471 -13.26 -21.26 10.75
CA ARG A 471 -14.17 -22.12 11.55
C ARG A 471 -15.56 -22.24 10.94
N SER A 472 -15.97 -21.30 10.09
CA SER A 472 -17.26 -21.36 9.39
C SER A 472 -17.29 -22.40 8.26
N PHE A 473 -16.14 -22.96 7.88
CA PHE A 473 -16.06 -23.92 6.79
C PHE A 473 -16.69 -25.25 7.16
N THR A 474 -17.52 -25.74 6.25
CA THR A 474 -18.07 -27.09 6.32
C THR A 474 -17.04 -28.12 5.84
N LYS A 475 -17.28 -29.40 6.15
CA LYS A 475 -16.36 -30.49 5.81
C LYS A 475 -16.02 -30.49 4.31
N GLY A 476 -14.75 -30.29 4.00
CA GLY A 476 -14.22 -30.28 2.62
C GLY A 476 -14.02 -28.88 2.04
N GLN A 477 -14.55 -27.84 2.67
CA GLN A 477 -14.26 -26.46 2.28
C GLN A 477 -12.88 -26.04 2.78
N ARG A 478 -12.15 -25.30 1.93
CA ARG A 478 -10.78 -24.87 2.19
C ARG A 478 -10.47 -23.55 1.52
N HIS A 479 -9.56 -22.80 2.14
CA HIS A 479 -9.01 -21.56 1.64
C HIS A 479 -7.54 -21.79 1.27
N LEU A 480 -7.19 -21.49 0.02
CA LEU A 480 -5.82 -21.42 -0.44
C LEU A 480 -5.34 -19.97 -0.35
N MET A 481 -4.42 -19.68 0.55
CA MET A 481 -3.80 -18.36 0.65
C MET A 481 -2.46 -18.37 -0.09
N ILE A 482 -2.36 -17.57 -1.14
CA ILE A 482 -1.09 -17.26 -1.80
C ILE A 482 -0.49 -16.06 -1.08
N ASN A 483 0.42 -16.32 -0.14
CA ASN A 483 1.16 -15.29 0.58
C ASN A 483 2.30 -14.77 -0.31
N LEU A 484 2.26 -13.49 -0.65
CA LEU A 484 3.20 -12.82 -1.57
C LEU A 484 4.30 -12.05 -0.84
N GLN A 485 4.23 -12.03 0.50
CA GLN A 485 5.22 -11.38 1.35
C GLN A 485 6.56 -12.14 1.32
N ASP A 486 7.65 -11.40 1.53
CA ASP A 486 8.99 -11.95 1.63
C ASP A 486 9.30 -12.45 3.04
N ARG A 487 9.24 -13.78 3.22
CA ARG A 487 9.65 -14.45 4.46
C ARG A 487 11.14 -14.33 4.78
N THR A 488 11.99 -13.84 3.89
CA THR A 488 13.41 -13.57 4.17
C THR A 488 13.64 -12.13 4.65
N SER A 489 12.67 -11.24 4.44
CA SER A 489 12.70 -9.87 4.92
C SER A 489 12.38 -9.79 6.41
N TRP A 490 13.21 -9.05 7.15
CA TRP A 490 12.97 -8.77 8.56
C TRP A 490 11.66 -8.02 8.81
N LYS A 491 11.16 -7.26 7.82
CA LYS A 491 9.91 -6.47 7.91
C LYS A 491 8.66 -7.35 7.87
N GLU A 492 8.74 -8.48 7.18
CA GLU A 492 7.56 -9.30 6.88
C GLU A 492 7.62 -10.71 7.51
N PHE A 493 8.80 -11.13 7.97
CA PHE A 493 9.03 -12.45 8.57
C PHE A 493 8.00 -12.83 9.64
N ALA A 494 7.70 -11.91 10.56
CA ALA A 494 6.75 -12.18 11.65
C ALA A 494 5.34 -12.52 11.14
N ARG A 495 4.86 -11.79 10.11
CA ARG A 495 3.55 -12.04 9.49
C ARG A 495 3.55 -13.36 8.72
N CYS A 496 4.58 -13.61 7.91
CA CYS A 496 4.74 -14.89 7.20
C CYS A 496 4.71 -16.07 8.16
N LYS A 497 5.51 -16.00 9.23
CA LYS A 497 5.60 -17.04 10.26
C LYS A 497 4.25 -17.28 10.94
N ALA A 498 3.49 -16.23 11.26
CA ALA A 498 2.17 -16.36 11.88
C ALA A 498 1.18 -17.08 10.96
N LEU A 499 1.12 -16.72 9.68
CA LEU A 499 0.23 -17.33 8.68
C LEU A 499 0.60 -18.80 8.42
N GLU A 500 1.90 -19.08 8.24
CA GLU A 500 2.41 -20.42 7.99
C GLU A 500 2.24 -21.35 9.21
N ALA A 501 2.36 -20.82 10.43
CA ALA A 501 2.09 -21.58 11.65
C ALA A 501 0.59 -21.89 11.83
N LEU A 502 -0.30 -21.00 11.38
CA LEU A 502 -1.75 -21.19 11.55
C LEU A 502 -2.26 -22.46 10.87
N GLN A 503 -1.81 -22.77 9.64
CA GLN A 503 -2.17 -24.01 8.95
C GLN A 503 -1.59 -25.28 9.60
N MET A 504 -0.61 -25.14 10.49
CA MET A 504 -0.07 -26.26 11.26
C MET A 504 -0.83 -26.49 12.57
N SER A 505 -1.69 -25.54 12.98
CA SER A 505 -2.54 -25.73 14.15
C SER A 505 -3.57 -26.85 13.92
N ALA A 506 -3.85 -27.63 14.97
CA ALA A 506 -4.87 -28.67 14.89
C ALA A 506 -6.24 -28.11 14.47
N GLU A 507 -6.51 -26.86 14.82
CA GLU A 507 -7.76 -26.15 14.58
C GLU A 507 -7.99 -25.80 13.11
N CYS A 508 -6.97 -25.29 12.40
CA CYS A 508 -7.15 -24.78 11.03
C CYS A 508 -6.45 -25.62 9.97
N SER A 509 -5.82 -26.75 10.36
CA SER A 509 -5.03 -27.53 9.41
C SER A 509 -5.85 -28.05 8.24
N SER A 510 -7.14 -28.38 8.41
CA SER A 510 -7.99 -28.86 7.31
C SER A 510 -8.45 -27.76 6.38
N GLU A 511 -8.70 -26.57 6.91
CA GLU A 511 -9.45 -25.47 6.32
C GLU A 511 -8.52 -24.46 5.62
N LEU A 512 -7.28 -24.32 6.08
CA LEU A 512 -6.31 -23.37 5.54
C LEU A 512 -5.11 -24.08 4.92
N ILE A 513 -4.70 -23.61 3.75
CA ILE A 513 -3.41 -23.95 3.15
C ILE A 513 -2.73 -22.63 2.77
N VAL A 514 -1.53 -22.40 3.31
CA VAL A 514 -0.73 -21.21 2.98
C VAL A 514 0.46 -21.63 2.15
N LEU A 515 0.57 -21.03 0.96
CA LEU A 515 1.69 -21.13 0.04
C LEU A 515 2.37 -19.75 -0.02
N THR A 516 3.65 -19.65 0.34
CA THR A 516 4.40 -18.40 0.22
C THR A 516 5.18 -18.38 -1.09
N LEU A 517 4.92 -17.37 -1.92
CA LEU A 517 5.63 -17.07 -3.16
C LEU A 517 6.06 -15.60 -3.10
N ALA A 518 7.18 -15.33 -2.46
CA ALA A 518 7.65 -13.96 -2.26
C ALA A 518 7.80 -13.21 -3.60
N LYS A 519 7.28 -11.98 -3.63
CA LYS A 519 7.42 -11.03 -4.75
C LYS A 519 8.38 -9.88 -4.44
N ASP A 520 9.08 -9.94 -3.32
CA ASP A 520 10.01 -8.90 -2.85
C ASP A 520 11.43 -9.41 -2.60
N THR A 521 11.91 -10.27 -3.51
CA THR A 521 13.27 -10.82 -3.44
C THR A 521 14.15 -10.32 -4.58
N ALA A 522 15.47 -10.36 -4.35
CA ALA A 522 16.46 -10.08 -5.39
C ALA A 522 16.26 -10.95 -6.64
N PHE A 523 15.92 -12.23 -6.46
CA PHE A 523 15.59 -13.13 -7.57
C PHE A 523 14.34 -12.69 -8.30
N TYR A 524 13.26 -12.35 -7.59
CA TYR A 524 12.03 -11.92 -8.23
C TYR A 524 12.29 -10.71 -9.13
N TYR A 525 13.00 -9.70 -8.64
CA TYR A 525 13.34 -8.49 -9.40
C TYR A 525 14.52 -8.62 -10.36
N GLN A 526 15.19 -9.78 -10.37
CA GLN A 526 16.37 -10.02 -11.19
C GLN A 526 17.46 -8.96 -10.95
N ASN A 527 17.62 -8.56 -9.68
CA ASN A 527 18.59 -7.56 -9.21
C ASN A 527 19.82 -8.23 -8.59
N HIS A 528 20.81 -7.42 -8.19
CA HIS A 528 22.06 -7.86 -7.53
C HIS A 528 22.74 -9.01 -8.30
N GLU A 529 22.88 -10.19 -7.68
CA GLU A 529 23.52 -11.37 -8.27
C GLU A 529 22.82 -11.91 -9.52
N TYR A 530 21.54 -11.57 -9.73
CA TYR A 530 20.73 -12.02 -10.88
C TYR A 530 20.72 -11.02 -12.05
N LEU A 531 21.31 -9.83 -11.88
CA LEU A 531 21.28 -8.76 -12.88
C LEU A 531 21.88 -9.20 -14.22
N ASN A 532 23.03 -9.88 -14.16
CA ASN A 532 23.81 -10.29 -15.33
C ASN A 532 23.51 -11.73 -15.80
N LEU A 533 22.42 -12.34 -15.34
CA LEU A 533 22.05 -13.72 -15.65
C LEU A 533 21.43 -13.85 -17.05
N HIS A 534 22.15 -13.44 -18.09
CA HIS A 534 21.65 -13.32 -19.45
C HIS A 534 21.48 -14.65 -20.18
N GLN A 535 22.27 -15.67 -19.83
CA GLN A 535 22.19 -16.97 -20.46
C GLN A 535 20.94 -17.70 -19.96
N ALA A 536 20.08 -18.13 -20.89
CA ALA A 536 18.83 -18.79 -20.55
C ALA A 536 19.09 -20.02 -19.68
N LYS A 537 20.06 -20.87 -20.06
CA LYS A 537 20.43 -22.06 -19.29
C LYS A 537 20.74 -21.76 -17.83
N ASP A 538 21.47 -20.69 -17.55
CA ASP A 538 21.88 -20.32 -16.19
C ASP A 538 20.68 -19.76 -15.41
N PHE A 539 19.83 -18.96 -16.06
CA PHE A 539 18.58 -18.49 -15.48
C PHE A 539 17.59 -19.62 -15.14
N LEU A 540 17.35 -20.55 -16.06
CA LEU A 540 16.43 -21.67 -15.84
C LEU A 540 16.93 -22.58 -14.70
N LYS A 541 18.25 -22.75 -14.59
CA LYS A 541 18.86 -23.44 -13.46
C LYS A 541 18.60 -22.68 -12.15
N ALA A 542 18.88 -21.38 -12.12
CA ALA A 542 18.65 -20.55 -10.94
C ALA A 542 17.18 -20.58 -10.50
N LEU A 543 16.22 -20.53 -11.45
CA LEU A 543 14.79 -20.67 -11.16
C LEU A 543 14.47 -22.03 -10.53
N GLY A 544 15.02 -23.13 -11.05
CA GLY A 544 14.88 -24.46 -10.44
C GLY A 544 15.45 -24.52 -9.03
N ASP A 545 16.62 -23.91 -8.82
CA ASP A 545 17.30 -23.85 -7.53
C ASP A 545 16.48 -23.09 -6.47
N GLN A 546 15.72 -22.06 -6.85
CA GLN A 546 14.79 -21.35 -5.94
C GLN A 546 13.74 -22.30 -5.34
N PHE A 547 13.17 -23.19 -6.15
CA PHE A 547 12.14 -24.13 -5.70
C PHE A 547 12.74 -25.33 -4.94
N ALA A 548 13.97 -25.73 -5.29
CA ALA A 548 14.70 -26.75 -4.54
C ALA A 548 15.09 -26.27 -3.13
N SER A 549 15.56 -25.02 -3.02
CA SER A 549 16.02 -24.37 -1.77
C SER A 549 14.94 -23.47 -1.15
N SER A 550 13.66 -23.80 -1.39
CA SER A 550 12.49 -22.94 -1.14
C SER A 550 12.54 -22.07 0.12
N GLU A 551 12.88 -22.63 1.27
CA GLU A 551 12.82 -21.93 2.57
C GLU A 551 13.82 -20.76 2.70
N GLU A 552 14.98 -20.85 2.03
CA GLU A 552 16.02 -19.80 1.99
C GLU A 552 15.74 -18.75 0.90
N CYS A 553 14.83 -19.05 -0.03
CA CYS A 553 14.57 -18.27 -1.25
C CYS A 553 13.24 -17.52 -1.21
N GLY A 554 12.64 -17.33 -0.03
CA GLY A 554 11.35 -16.65 0.09
C GLY A 554 10.14 -17.52 -0.27
N ILE A 555 10.31 -18.83 -0.46
CA ILE A 555 9.23 -19.75 -0.83
C ILE A 555 8.87 -20.66 0.35
N PHE A 556 7.58 -20.86 0.56
CA PHE A 556 7.09 -21.86 1.52
C PHE A 556 6.12 -22.81 0.84
N LEU A 557 6.50 -24.10 0.79
CA LEU A 557 5.64 -25.16 0.29
C LEU A 557 5.00 -25.93 1.46
N PRO A 558 3.68 -25.85 1.67
CA PRO A 558 3.01 -26.53 2.76
C PRO A 558 3.14 -28.06 2.62
N PRO A 559 3.29 -28.82 3.73
CA PRO A 559 3.52 -30.27 3.68
C PRO A 559 2.46 -31.08 2.92
N ARG A 560 1.24 -30.54 2.82
CA ARG A 560 0.13 -31.16 2.07
C ARG A 560 0.33 -31.13 0.56
N LEU A 561 1.09 -30.17 0.06
CA LEU A 561 1.55 -30.18 -1.31
C LEU A 561 2.74 -31.12 -1.38
N LYS A 562 2.57 -32.25 -2.08
CA LYS A 562 3.64 -33.24 -2.26
C LYS A 562 4.82 -32.57 -2.98
N LYS A 563 5.86 -32.19 -2.24
CA LYS A 563 7.03 -31.45 -2.78
C LYS A 563 7.61 -32.14 -4.03
N ALA A 564 7.67 -33.47 -4.05
CA ALA A 564 8.16 -34.24 -5.20
C ALA A 564 7.25 -34.13 -6.45
N GLU A 565 5.95 -34.00 -6.28
CA GLU A 565 5.01 -33.82 -7.41
C GLU A 565 5.13 -32.43 -8.00
N LEU A 566 5.24 -31.41 -7.14
CA LEU A 566 5.49 -30.03 -7.57
C LEU A 566 6.85 -29.86 -8.23
N ALA A 567 7.91 -30.49 -7.70
CA ALA A 567 9.23 -30.46 -8.33
C ALA A 567 9.20 -31.03 -9.74
N ARG A 568 8.56 -32.19 -9.96
CA ARG A 568 8.37 -32.77 -11.30
C ARG A 568 7.55 -31.87 -12.21
N PHE A 569 6.50 -31.24 -11.67
CA PHE A 569 5.71 -30.27 -12.42
C PHE A 569 6.57 -29.09 -12.87
N SER A 570 7.39 -28.52 -11.97
CA SER A 570 8.30 -27.42 -12.28
C SER A 570 9.36 -27.81 -13.31
N GLU A 571 9.98 -29.00 -13.16
CA GLU A 571 10.95 -29.54 -14.13
C GLU A 571 10.34 -29.71 -15.53
N ALA A 572 9.06 -30.08 -15.63
CA ALA A 572 8.36 -30.20 -16.91
C ALA A 572 7.89 -28.84 -17.45
N LEU A 573 7.45 -27.93 -16.57
CA LEU A 573 6.88 -26.64 -16.95
C LEU A 573 7.94 -25.67 -17.48
N VAL A 574 9.13 -25.62 -16.86
CA VAL A 574 10.17 -24.64 -17.19
C VAL A 574 10.61 -24.72 -18.66
N PRO A 575 10.95 -25.90 -19.22
CA PRO A 575 11.29 -26.01 -20.65
C PRO A 575 10.13 -25.61 -21.58
N LEU A 576 8.90 -25.95 -21.21
CA LEU A 576 7.71 -25.61 -22.00
C LEU A 576 7.47 -24.10 -22.06
N ILE A 577 7.64 -23.40 -20.93
CA ILE A 577 7.53 -21.94 -20.92
C ILE A 577 8.61 -21.32 -21.81
N HIS A 578 9.86 -21.82 -21.69
CA HIS A 578 10.99 -21.32 -22.48
C HIS A 578 10.75 -21.48 -23.98
N GLU A 579 10.21 -22.62 -24.42
CA GLU A 579 9.90 -22.86 -25.82
C GLU A 579 8.68 -22.04 -26.29
N LEU A 580 7.56 -22.10 -25.56
CA LEU A 580 6.27 -21.58 -26.02
C LEU A 580 6.12 -20.05 -25.86
N PHE A 581 6.78 -19.43 -24.88
CA PHE A 581 6.67 -17.98 -24.63
C PHE A 581 7.95 -17.21 -25.00
N PHE A 582 9.08 -17.91 -25.12
CA PHE A 582 10.38 -17.30 -25.38
C PHE A 582 11.12 -17.91 -26.57
N GLU A 583 10.50 -18.81 -27.32
CA GLU A 583 11.03 -19.40 -28.57
C GLU A 583 12.39 -20.07 -28.38
N GLY A 584 12.65 -20.63 -27.19
CA GLY A 584 13.90 -21.33 -26.88
C GLY A 584 15.13 -20.42 -26.95
N LYS A 585 14.97 -19.09 -26.86
CA LYS A 585 16.07 -18.12 -27.00
C LYS A 585 17.20 -18.43 -26.03
N LEU A 586 18.43 -18.48 -26.56
CA LEU A 586 19.65 -18.73 -25.77
C LEU A 586 19.92 -17.63 -24.73
N THR A 587 19.47 -16.41 -25.00
CA THR A 587 19.63 -15.26 -24.10
C THR A 587 18.27 -14.68 -23.70
N LEU A 588 18.14 -14.36 -22.41
CA LEU A 588 16.97 -13.71 -21.83
C LEU A 588 17.40 -12.38 -21.22
N THR A 589 16.82 -11.29 -21.70
CA THR A 589 16.97 -9.96 -21.09
C THR A 589 16.32 -9.94 -19.71
N ARG A 590 16.64 -8.95 -18.87
CA ARG A 590 16.01 -8.81 -17.55
C ARG A 590 14.46 -8.80 -17.63
N PRO A 591 13.82 -7.99 -18.50
CA PRO A 591 12.36 -8.04 -18.65
C PRO A 591 11.83 -9.42 -19.08
N ASN A 592 12.54 -10.13 -19.97
CA ASN A 592 12.14 -11.49 -20.35
C ASN A 592 12.17 -12.44 -19.15
N ARG A 593 13.18 -12.33 -18.26
CA ARG A 593 13.28 -13.16 -17.05
C ARG A 593 12.19 -12.82 -16.03
N GLU A 594 11.88 -11.54 -15.87
CA GLU A 594 10.78 -11.08 -15.02
C GLU A 594 9.41 -11.59 -15.50
N ASP A 595 9.13 -11.51 -16.81
CA ASP A 595 7.95 -12.09 -17.44
C ASP A 595 7.92 -13.62 -17.25
N PHE A 596 9.07 -14.29 -17.38
CA PHE A 596 9.16 -15.75 -17.22
C PHE A 596 8.74 -16.17 -15.82
N ILE A 597 9.26 -15.49 -14.78
CA ILE A 597 8.90 -15.76 -13.38
C ILE A 597 7.40 -15.61 -13.17
N GLU A 598 6.79 -14.55 -13.71
CA GLU A 598 5.35 -14.32 -13.58
C GLU A 598 4.53 -15.41 -14.27
N ILE A 599 4.87 -15.78 -15.52
CA ILE A 599 4.19 -16.87 -16.24
C ILE A 599 4.31 -18.19 -15.47
N PHE A 600 5.51 -18.48 -14.96
CA PHE A 600 5.76 -19.67 -14.15
C PHE A 600 4.89 -19.67 -12.88
N TYR A 601 4.80 -18.56 -12.15
CA TYR A 601 3.94 -18.44 -10.97
C TYR A 601 2.46 -18.68 -11.32
N GLN A 602 1.94 -18.15 -12.44
CA GLN A 602 0.54 -18.37 -12.83
C GLN A 602 0.23 -19.85 -13.01
N PHE A 603 1.06 -20.59 -13.76
CA PHE A 603 0.88 -22.03 -13.95
C PHE A 603 1.09 -22.82 -12.65
N PHE A 604 2.04 -22.42 -11.81
CA PHE A 604 2.27 -23.05 -10.51
C PHE A 604 1.08 -22.89 -9.56
N ILE A 605 0.46 -21.70 -9.53
CA ILE A 605 -0.76 -21.44 -8.76
C ILE A 605 -1.92 -22.29 -9.29
N LEU A 606 -2.09 -22.39 -10.61
CA LEU A 606 -3.12 -23.25 -11.19
C LEU A 606 -2.93 -24.72 -10.83
N LYS A 607 -1.68 -25.21 -10.82
CA LYS A 607 -1.38 -26.57 -10.36
C LYS A 607 -1.73 -26.76 -8.88
N CYS A 608 -1.46 -25.77 -8.03
CA CYS A 608 -1.87 -25.81 -6.63
C CYS A 608 -3.39 -25.85 -6.48
N ILE A 609 -4.14 -25.05 -7.26
CA ILE A 609 -5.62 -25.08 -7.29
C ILE A 609 -6.12 -26.46 -7.76
N GLU A 610 -5.48 -27.07 -8.74
CA GLU A 610 -5.81 -28.42 -9.21
C GLU A 610 -5.65 -29.46 -8.09
N MET A 611 -4.50 -29.45 -7.41
CA MET A 611 -4.15 -30.42 -6.37
C MET A 611 -4.96 -30.23 -5.08
N ILE A 612 -5.27 -28.99 -4.71
CA ILE A 612 -5.92 -28.64 -3.46
C ILE A 612 -7.45 -28.67 -3.57
N ASP A 613 -7.97 -28.29 -4.74
CA ASP A 613 -9.41 -28.10 -4.98
C ASP A 613 -10.07 -27.12 -3.97
N PRO A 614 -9.55 -25.88 -3.83
CA PRO A 614 -10.01 -24.97 -2.79
C PRO A 614 -11.40 -24.40 -3.09
N SER A 615 -12.17 -24.11 -2.03
CA SER A 615 -13.44 -23.38 -2.12
C SER A 615 -13.22 -21.88 -2.32
N SER A 616 -12.13 -21.35 -1.78
CA SER A 616 -11.70 -19.97 -2.02
C SER A 616 -10.19 -19.84 -2.09
N ILE A 617 -9.72 -18.82 -2.80
CA ILE A 617 -8.31 -18.46 -2.95
C ILE A 617 -8.13 -16.97 -2.69
N SER A 618 -6.99 -16.58 -2.14
CA SER A 618 -6.58 -15.17 -2.00
C SER A 618 -5.13 -14.95 -2.40
N PHE A 619 -4.84 -13.72 -2.83
CA PHE A 619 -3.50 -13.21 -3.08
C PHE A 619 -3.19 -12.14 -2.03
N THR A 620 -2.45 -12.51 -1.00
CA THR A 620 -2.25 -11.71 0.20
C THR A 620 -0.82 -11.17 0.27
N CYS A 621 -0.68 -9.86 0.44
CA CYS A 621 0.56 -9.19 0.85
C CYS A 621 0.28 -8.38 2.12
N LYS A 622 1.21 -7.49 2.55
CA LYS A 622 1.08 -6.70 3.78
C LYS A 622 -0.31 -6.06 3.98
N ASP A 623 -0.87 -5.49 2.91
CA ASP A 623 -2.11 -4.73 2.90
C ASP A 623 -3.02 -5.09 1.69
N GLY A 624 -2.60 -5.97 0.79
CA GLY A 624 -3.36 -6.28 -0.42
C GLY A 624 -3.66 -5.07 -1.32
N ILE A 625 -2.80 -4.04 -1.32
CA ILE A 625 -3.01 -2.79 -2.07
C ILE A 625 -2.31 -2.82 -3.42
N ASP A 626 -0.99 -3.01 -3.46
CA ASP A 626 -0.24 -3.03 -4.71
C ASP A 626 0.04 -4.47 -5.18
N VAL A 627 0.81 -5.22 -4.39
CA VAL A 627 1.26 -6.58 -4.76
C VAL A 627 0.07 -7.54 -4.86
N GLY A 628 -0.83 -7.52 -3.87
CA GLY A 628 -2.03 -8.36 -3.88
C GLY A 628 -3.00 -8.01 -5.03
N ALA A 629 -3.17 -6.72 -5.33
CA ALA A 629 -4.05 -6.27 -6.41
C ALA A 629 -3.50 -6.63 -7.80
N THR A 630 -2.22 -6.36 -8.03
CA THR A 630 -1.54 -6.69 -9.28
C THR A 630 -1.44 -8.20 -9.50
N ALA A 631 -1.15 -8.99 -8.47
CA ALA A 631 -1.16 -10.45 -8.58
C ALA A 631 -2.55 -11.02 -8.89
N THR A 632 -3.60 -10.48 -8.25
CA THR A 632 -4.99 -10.85 -8.57
C THR A 632 -5.35 -10.47 -10.01
N GLY A 633 -5.01 -9.24 -10.43
CA GLY A 633 -5.24 -8.76 -11.79
C GLY A 633 -4.48 -9.58 -12.84
N ALA A 634 -3.23 -9.94 -12.55
CA ALA A 634 -2.41 -10.84 -13.35
C ALA A 634 -3.09 -12.19 -13.51
N PHE A 635 -3.54 -12.80 -12.41
CA PHE A 635 -4.20 -14.10 -12.42
C PHE A 635 -5.53 -14.05 -13.19
N TYR A 636 -6.37 -13.04 -12.97
CA TYR A 636 -7.59 -12.84 -13.75
C TYR A 636 -7.30 -12.69 -15.25
N GLY A 637 -6.39 -11.77 -15.62
CA GLY A 637 -6.03 -11.52 -17.01
C GLY A 637 -5.46 -12.77 -17.68
N PHE A 638 -4.60 -13.50 -16.99
CA PHE A 638 -4.01 -14.75 -17.46
C PHE A 638 -5.08 -15.81 -17.75
N ILE A 639 -6.01 -16.03 -16.82
CA ILE A 639 -7.14 -16.96 -17.01
C ILE A 639 -8.00 -16.54 -18.21
N GLN A 640 -8.34 -15.26 -18.35
CA GLN A 640 -9.13 -14.79 -19.50
C GLN A 640 -8.41 -15.04 -20.82
N LEU A 641 -7.10 -14.79 -20.89
CA LEU A 641 -6.29 -15.05 -22.08
C LEU A 641 -6.24 -16.53 -22.46
N LEU A 642 -6.29 -17.45 -21.49
CA LEU A 642 -6.33 -18.89 -21.76
C LEU A 642 -7.71 -19.39 -22.25
N HIS A 643 -8.80 -18.70 -21.93
CA HIS A 643 -10.16 -19.15 -22.26
C HIS A 643 -10.77 -18.45 -23.48
N SER A 644 -10.94 -17.13 -23.41
CA SER A 644 -11.76 -16.35 -24.36
C SER A 644 -11.05 -15.12 -24.91
N GLY A 645 -9.87 -14.79 -24.37
CA GLY A 645 -9.24 -13.49 -24.54
C GLY A 645 -9.94 -12.40 -23.73
N LEU A 646 -9.34 -11.20 -23.69
CA LEU A 646 -9.92 -9.99 -23.11
C LEU A 646 -10.47 -9.12 -24.24
N THR A 647 -11.71 -9.39 -24.65
CA THR A 647 -12.25 -8.86 -25.92
C THR A 647 -13.29 -7.77 -25.74
N ASN A 648 -13.96 -7.72 -24.59
CA ASN A 648 -15.03 -6.75 -24.36
C ASN A 648 -14.64 -5.69 -23.32
N LYS A 649 -15.40 -4.59 -23.35
CA LYS A 649 -15.16 -3.45 -22.46
C LYS A 649 -15.38 -3.80 -20.98
N GLU A 650 -16.34 -4.68 -20.67
CA GLU A 650 -16.65 -5.04 -19.27
C GLU A 650 -15.48 -5.79 -18.60
N GLU A 651 -14.82 -6.68 -19.33
CA GLU A 651 -13.59 -7.36 -18.90
C GLU A 651 -12.45 -6.38 -18.69
N HIS A 652 -12.28 -5.41 -19.59
CA HIS A 652 -11.25 -4.37 -19.44
C HIS A 652 -11.53 -3.46 -18.24
N ASP A 653 -12.79 -3.07 -18.05
CA ASP A 653 -13.24 -2.27 -16.91
C ASP A 653 -13.05 -3.03 -15.60
N PHE A 654 -13.31 -4.33 -15.62
CA PHE A 654 -13.10 -5.18 -14.47
C PHE A 654 -11.61 -5.36 -14.13
N LEU A 655 -10.76 -5.59 -15.13
CA LEU A 655 -9.32 -5.65 -14.93
C LEU A 655 -8.77 -4.33 -14.37
N ARG A 656 -9.19 -3.18 -14.91
CA ARG A 656 -8.84 -1.86 -14.35
C ARG A 656 -9.29 -1.73 -12.89
N TRP A 657 -10.50 -2.17 -12.58
CA TRP A 657 -11.00 -2.15 -11.21
C TRP A 657 -10.14 -3.02 -10.27
N LEU A 658 -9.75 -4.23 -10.70
CA LEU A 658 -8.85 -5.10 -9.91
C LEU A 658 -7.50 -4.44 -9.62
N LEU A 659 -6.92 -3.75 -10.61
CA LEU A 659 -5.59 -3.14 -10.51
C LEU A 659 -5.58 -1.84 -9.69
N TYR A 660 -6.55 -0.95 -9.91
CA TYR A 660 -6.49 0.42 -9.37
C TYR A 660 -7.37 0.67 -8.14
N ALA A 661 -8.47 -0.08 -7.97
CA ALA A 661 -9.42 0.22 -6.88
C ALA A 661 -8.79 0.18 -5.49
N PRO A 662 -7.93 -0.79 -5.13
CA PRO A 662 -7.34 -0.84 -3.80
C PRO A 662 -6.50 0.39 -3.46
N ALA A 663 -5.57 0.79 -4.33
CA ALA A 663 -4.71 1.96 -4.10
C ALA A 663 -5.51 3.26 -4.03
N LEU A 664 -6.47 3.45 -4.94
CA LEU A 664 -7.30 4.65 -4.98
C LEU A 664 -8.22 4.78 -3.76
N LEU A 665 -8.84 3.67 -3.33
CA LEU A 665 -9.81 3.71 -2.24
C LEU A 665 -9.16 3.66 -0.86
N ILE A 666 -7.98 3.06 -0.70
CA ILE A 666 -7.39 2.81 0.62
C ILE A 666 -6.25 3.78 0.93
N ARG A 667 -5.39 4.10 -0.05
CA ARG A 667 -4.24 5.01 0.12
C ARG A 667 -4.36 6.31 -0.64
N GLU A 668 -5.43 6.49 -1.42
CA GLU A 668 -5.68 7.71 -2.19
C GLU A 668 -4.52 8.04 -3.15
N ARG A 669 -3.96 7.00 -3.79
CA ARG A 669 -2.91 7.12 -4.80
C ARG A 669 -3.08 6.09 -5.91
N VAL A 670 -2.24 6.20 -6.94
CA VAL A 670 -2.14 5.17 -7.99
C VAL A 670 -1.42 3.94 -7.43
N VAL A 671 -1.70 2.77 -8.02
CA VAL A 671 -0.94 1.53 -7.80
C VAL A 671 0.55 1.76 -8.10
N ASP A 672 1.44 1.00 -7.46
CA ASP A 672 2.86 1.05 -7.76
C ASP A 672 3.17 0.80 -9.26
N ALA A 673 4.06 1.62 -9.82
CA ALA A 673 4.37 1.61 -11.26
C ALA A 673 5.13 0.35 -11.67
N GLU A 674 6.12 -0.05 -10.89
CA GLU A 674 6.95 -1.21 -11.20
C GLU A 674 6.12 -2.49 -11.19
N ARG A 675 5.25 -2.66 -10.18
CA ARG A 675 4.33 -3.81 -10.10
C ARG A 675 3.35 -3.87 -11.25
N LEU A 676 2.76 -2.74 -11.60
CA LEU A 676 1.82 -2.66 -12.70
C LEU A 676 2.50 -2.98 -14.03
N ASN A 677 3.63 -2.32 -14.32
CA ASN A 677 4.36 -2.50 -15.58
C ASN A 677 4.80 -3.95 -15.79
N ARG A 678 5.30 -4.60 -14.73
CA ARG A 678 5.66 -6.02 -14.78
C ARG A 678 4.45 -6.92 -15.09
N THR A 679 3.30 -6.63 -14.47
CA THR A 679 2.06 -7.36 -14.73
C THR A 679 1.60 -7.18 -16.18
N LEU A 680 1.60 -5.94 -16.68
CA LEU A 680 1.19 -5.63 -18.06
C LEU A 680 2.15 -6.25 -19.09
N SER A 681 3.46 -6.20 -18.86
CA SER A 681 4.48 -6.81 -19.72
C SER A 681 4.26 -8.32 -19.87
N MET A 682 4.06 -9.02 -18.74
CA MET A 682 3.78 -10.45 -18.77
C MET A 682 2.48 -10.77 -19.53
N LEU A 683 1.39 -10.03 -19.26
CA LEU A 683 0.11 -10.27 -19.91
C LEU A 683 0.17 -9.97 -21.42
N GLU A 684 0.90 -8.94 -21.83
CA GLU A 684 1.14 -8.64 -23.25
C GLU A 684 1.86 -9.79 -23.95
N ARG A 685 2.89 -10.37 -23.32
CA ARG A 685 3.58 -11.54 -23.84
C ARG A 685 2.65 -12.74 -23.97
N VAL A 686 1.88 -13.04 -22.92
CA VAL A 686 0.94 -14.16 -22.94
C VAL A 686 -0.10 -13.98 -24.05
N ASP A 687 -0.68 -12.78 -24.18
CA ASP A 687 -1.66 -12.46 -25.22
C ASP A 687 -1.05 -12.62 -26.64
N ALA A 688 0.16 -12.10 -26.86
CA ALA A 688 0.86 -12.27 -28.14
C ALA A 688 1.12 -13.74 -28.48
N CYS A 689 1.56 -14.54 -27.51
CA CYS A 689 1.81 -15.97 -27.68
C CYS A 689 0.51 -16.75 -27.91
N MET A 690 -0.57 -16.43 -27.19
CA MET A 690 -1.89 -17.05 -27.37
C MET A 690 -2.47 -16.75 -28.75
N LYS A 691 -2.30 -15.52 -29.26
CA LYS A 691 -2.69 -15.16 -30.63
C LYS A 691 -1.88 -15.90 -31.71
N LYS A 692 -0.59 -16.13 -31.47
CA LYS A 692 0.31 -16.80 -32.41
C LYS A 692 0.13 -18.32 -32.42
N GLN A 693 0.01 -18.95 -31.25
CA GLN A 693 0.08 -20.40 -31.08
C GLN A 693 -0.76 -20.94 -29.92
N GLY A 694 -1.87 -20.28 -29.58
CA GLY A 694 -2.72 -20.65 -28.44
C GLY A 694 -3.19 -22.11 -28.42
N GLY A 695 -3.49 -22.70 -29.59
CA GLY A 695 -3.89 -24.11 -29.66
C GLY A 695 -2.81 -25.08 -29.16
N GLU A 696 -1.53 -24.80 -29.45
CA GLU A 696 -0.41 -25.61 -28.99
C GLU A 696 -0.12 -25.37 -27.50
N ILE A 697 -0.20 -24.11 -27.05
CA ILE A 697 -0.09 -23.74 -25.64
C ILE A 697 -1.12 -24.50 -24.81
N LEU A 698 -2.40 -24.44 -25.21
CA LEU A 698 -3.48 -25.12 -24.49
C LEU A 698 -3.35 -26.63 -24.53
N LYS A 699 -2.82 -27.20 -25.62
CA LYS A 699 -2.57 -28.64 -25.71
C LYS A 699 -1.46 -29.08 -24.76
N GLN A 700 -0.25 -28.51 -24.89
CA GLN A 700 0.91 -28.94 -24.11
C GLN A 700 0.79 -28.58 -22.61
N LEU A 701 0.36 -27.36 -22.30
CA LEU A 701 0.27 -26.88 -20.91
C LEU A 701 -1.07 -27.21 -20.26
N GLY A 702 -2.14 -27.38 -21.04
CA GLY A 702 -3.43 -27.83 -20.52
C GLY A 702 -3.40 -29.28 -20.04
N GLU A 703 -2.65 -30.16 -20.71
CA GLU A 703 -2.38 -31.52 -20.21
C GLU A 703 -1.63 -31.51 -18.87
N LEU A 704 -0.70 -30.57 -18.69
CA LEU A 704 0.13 -30.48 -17.49
C LEU A 704 -0.63 -29.95 -16.26
N VAL A 705 -1.62 -29.08 -16.47
CA VAL A 705 -2.38 -28.36 -15.42
C VAL A 705 -3.84 -28.85 -15.32
N ASN A 706 -4.21 -29.86 -16.12
CA ASN A 706 -5.57 -30.40 -16.24
C ASN A 706 -6.62 -29.30 -16.47
N LEU A 707 -6.28 -28.31 -17.30
CA LEU A 707 -7.17 -27.26 -17.74
C LEU A 707 -8.14 -27.87 -18.76
N GLN A 708 -9.33 -28.29 -18.32
CA GLN A 708 -10.40 -28.63 -19.25
C GLN A 708 -10.89 -27.35 -19.94
N VAL A 709 -10.22 -26.96 -21.02
CA VAL A 709 -10.72 -25.95 -21.94
C VAL A 709 -11.82 -26.61 -22.76
N ARG A 710 -13.08 -26.25 -22.50
CA ARG A 710 -14.16 -26.58 -23.44
C ARG A 710 -13.98 -25.69 -24.67
N SER A 711 -13.67 -26.33 -25.80
CA SER A 711 -13.70 -25.72 -27.14
C SER A 711 -15.10 -25.29 -27.53
#